data_AF-A0A7X8XHJ5-F1
#
_entry.id   AF-A0A7X8XHJ5-F1
#
_cell.length_a   1.000
_cell.length_b   1.000
_cell.length_c   1.000
_cell.angle_alpha   90.00
_cell.angle_beta   90.00
_cell.angle_gamma   90.00
#
_symmetry.space_group_name_H-M   'P 1'
#
loop_
_entity.id
_entity.type
_entity.pdbx_description
1 polymer ?
#
loop_
_entity_poly.entity_id
_entity_poly.type
_entity_poly.pdbx_seq_one_letter_code
_entity_poly.pdbx_strand_id
1 'polypeptide(L)'
;METSAKLTSEQVIAAAKRIIERYLSRHGEQAYTYRPFIKGGIYRREDYRYKADLNELMPEAPLGSYSYLWATKESAEESTLRFALIPYGPTRIFVNGILSGRSDIFTERWRSKMIFDLPLKAGTNDIVLECENTSGGFGGEFGTLVGKLDYYFLTPDASMEGVWYTQPIHTPLTKIDRPALDSLRWNKGDSTSDSASWNLQDIYPEASGDVKAVVVTSLDLGEPRTAIVETNASLFIDGKQVGSQVELGGGVHQIVAHAPIKESFTLRLTDEQSGEALALINPVLGKESRYRILVAGPFDTIPTDFAIQYTKPFESTDGLSFWRLEGRDTYLRMYNDNELFGHWNYPLGVTLYGLVEMERLFRPTDERLSDRINALLLAHIQKSIDTYAYAQWDKETLGGATAVHHLMTSLDSLDDCGSFGATVLEIAKDHQVEGYELLADVVGQYISEEQPRLPSGAFYRTGLMHEFHENTMWVDDLYMSVPFLIRYAALKDESRYIDDAVTQFDGFFDLLYMEKAQLMSHVYDFERKIATGIPWGRGNGWVLFSLSELLAVMDDSHPARPRILERFRALSAGFLRCQDADGMFHQVLDMPSSYQESSCTAMFAAACARGIKAGWLEEDEVYKEAIKRAVSGLLTHAIDKEGRVLGVCRGSEFSCSRHYYVEELLARIDDTHGIGIILLALGEYERLF
;
A
#
# COMPACT_ATOMS: atom_id res chain seq x y z
N MET A 1 16.51 32.05 -33.27
CA MET A 1 17.54 31.57 -32.35
C MET A 1 17.75 32.64 -31.29
N GLU A 2 16.81 32.74 -30.36
CA GLU A 2 17.07 33.39 -29.08
C GLU A 2 17.90 32.41 -28.25
N THR A 3 19.02 32.90 -27.72
CA THR A 3 19.88 32.19 -26.77
C THR A 3 19.03 31.66 -25.62
N SER A 4 18.85 30.34 -25.54
CA SER A 4 18.39 29.67 -24.32
C SER A 4 19.26 30.19 -23.17
N ALA A 5 18.65 30.87 -22.20
CA ALA A 5 19.36 31.35 -21.03
C ALA A 5 20.03 30.13 -20.37
N LYS A 6 21.35 30.18 -20.19
CA LYS A 6 22.12 29.07 -19.64
C LYS A 6 21.57 28.74 -18.26
N LEU A 7 20.99 27.55 -18.14
CA LEU A 7 20.36 27.09 -16.92
C LEU A 7 21.42 26.93 -15.83
N THR A 8 21.21 27.58 -14.69
CA THR A 8 22.21 27.63 -13.61
C THR A 8 22.00 26.47 -12.63
N SER A 9 23.11 25.95 -12.08
CA SER A 9 23.07 24.93 -11.01
C SER A 9 22.19 25.36 -9.84
N GLU A 10 22.21 26.66 -9.48
CA GLU A 10 21.36 27.23 -8.44
C GLU A 10 19.85 27.02 -8.72
N GLN A 11 19.40 27.17 -9.97
CA GLN A 11 17.99 26.98 -10.34
C GLN A 11 17.55 25.53 -10.22
N VAL A 12 18.38 24.59 -10.67
CA VAL A 12 18.10 23.14 -10.62
C VAL A 12 18.06 22.67 -9.17
N ILE A 13 19.08 23.02 -8.38
CA ILE A 13 19.16 22.69 -6.96
C ILE A 13 17.99 23.29 -6.19
N ALA A 14 17.63 24.55 -6.44
CA ALA A 14 16.48 25.17 -5.79
C ALA A 14 15.16 24.45 -6.13
N ALA A 15 15.01 23.95 -7.36
CA ALA A 15 13.82 23.19 -7.75
C ALA A 15 13.75 21.83 -7.07
N ALA A 16 14.85 21.09 -7.02
CA ALA A 16 14.93 19.83 -6.30
C ALA A 16 14.61 20.00 -4.81
N LYS A 17 15.18 21.03 -4.16
CA LYS A 17 14.88 21.34 -2.75
C LYS A 17 13.40 21.61 -2.51
N ARG A 18 12.72 22.37 -3.37
CA ARG A 18 11.28 22.64 -3.23
C ARG A 18 10.43 21.36 -3.25
N ILE A 19 10.72 20.45 -4.18
CA ILE A 19 10.01 19.15 -4.26
C ILE A 19 10.24 18.35 -2.98
N ILE A 20 11.50 18.22 -2.56
CA ILE A 20 11.89 17.42 -1.39
C ILE A 20 11.29 17.99 -0.11
N GLU A 21 11.42 19.30 0.13
CA GLU A 21 10.90 19.95 1.33
C GLU A 21 9.38 19.81 1.43
N ARG A 22 8.68 19.94 0.30
CA ARG A 22 7.24 19.68 0.22
C ARG A 22 6.94 18.22 0.59
N TYR A 23 7.63 17.27 -0.03
CA TYR A 23 7.43 15.84 0.21
C TYR A 23 7.64 15.48 1.69
N LEU A 24 8.77 15.91 2.26
CA LEU A 24 9.11 15.71 3.68
C LEU A 24 8.06 16.34 4.63
N SER A 25 7.48 17.48 4.26
CA SER A 25 6.48 18.16 5.09
C SER A 25 5.13 17.44 5.15
N ARG A 26 4.81 16.63 4.13
CA ARG A 26 3.52 15.94 3.99
C ARG A 26 3.58 14.47 4.38
N HIS A 27 4.72 13.83 4.16
CA HIS A 27 4.85 12.38 4.24
C HIS A 27 5.92 11.93 5.24
N GLY A 28 6.14 12.74 6.29
CA GLY A 28 7.00 12.38 7.41
C GLY A 28 6.53 11.12 8.15
N GLU A 29 7.37 10.64 9.07
CA GLU A 29 7.08 9.47 9.89
C GLU A 29 5.73 9.61 10.63
N GLN A 30 4.88 8.62 10.46
CA GLN A 30 3.55 8.56 11.05
C GLN A 30 3.28 7.15 11.60
N ALA A 31 2.52 7.09 12.70
CA ALA A 31 2.16 5.83 13.33
C ALA A 31 1.11 5.08 12.49
N TYR A 32 1.14 3.75 12.56
CA TYR A 32 0.01 2.95 12.14
C TYR A 32 -1.13 3.08 13.15
N THR A 33 -2.36 2.91 12.67
CA THR A 33 -3.54 2.89 13.53
C THR A 33 -3.92 1.44 13.85
N TYR A 34 -4.79 1.29 14.84
CA TYR A 34 -5.29 -0.02 15.23
C TYR A 34 -6.80 0.05 15.42
N ARG A 35 -7.47 -1.03 15.05
CA ARG A 35 -8.91 -1.19 15.23
C ARG A 35 -9.19 -2.61 15.73
N PRO A 36 -10.25 -2.80 16.53
CA PRO A 36 -10.89 -4.10 16.66
C PRO A 36 -11.19 -4.72 15.30
N PHE A 37 -11.08 -6.03 15.23
CA PHE A 37 -11.44 -6.84 14.08
C PHE A 37 -12.13 -8.11 14.58
N ILE A 38 -13.31 -8.41 14.04
CA ILE A 38 -14.11 -9.57 14.46
C ILE A 38 -14.12 -10.61 13.32
N LYS A 39 -13.40 -11.71 13.50
CA LYS A 39 -13.28 -12.79 12.49
C LYS A 39 -14.60 -13.54 12.25
N GLY A 40 -15.55 -13.45 13.17
CA GLY A 40 -16.93 -13.95 12.99
C GLY A 40 -17.87 -12.97 12.27
N GLY A 41 -17.42 -11.77 11.92
CA GLY A 41 -18.23 -10.72 11.28
C GLY A 41 -18.17 -10.71 9.75
N ILE A 42 -18.57 -9.59 9.15
CA ILE A 42 -18.45 -9.32 7.71
C ILE A 42 -17.19 -8.48 7.48
N TYR A 43 -16.16 -9.09 6.88
CA TYR A 43 -14.86 -8.50 6.59
C TYR A 43 -14.33 -8.93 5.21
N ARG A 44 -13.21 -8.33 4.79
CA ARG A 44 -12.55 -8.63 3.51
C ARG A 44 -11.90 -10.02 3.53
N ARG A 45 -12.17 -10.81 2.50
CA ARG A 45 -11.56 -12.14 2.25
C ARG A 45 -10.25 -11.99 1.46
N GLU A 46 -9.63 -13.10 1.10
CA GLU A 46 -8.39 -13.17 0.30
C GLU A 46 -8.47 -12.42 -1.04
N ASP A 47 -9.66 -12.25 -1.60
CA ASP A 47 -9.90 -11.48 -2.82
C ASP A 47 -10.15 -9.98 -2.59
N TYR A 48 -9.97 -9.51 -1.35
CA TYR A 48 -10.17 -8.13 -0.88
C TYR A 48 -11.62 -7.64 -0.94
N ARG A 49 -12.60 -8.53 -1.15
CA ARG A 49 -14.04 -8.22 -1.10
C ARG A 49 -14.65 -8.70 0.20
N TYR A 50 -15.70 -8.02 0.63
CA TYR A 50 -16.52 -8.43 1.76
C TYR A 50 -17.47 -9.54 1.31
N LYS A 51 -17.54 -10.66 2.05
CA LYS A 51 -18.59 -11.67 1.88
C LYS A 51 -19.63 -11.49 2.97
N ALA A 52 -20.84 -11.08 2.59
CA ALA A 52 -22.00 -11.01 3.47
C ALA A 52 -23.03 -12.05 3.06
N ASP A 53 -22.76 -13.33 3.34
CA ASP A 53 -23.73 -14.39 3.18
C ASP A 53 -24.71 -14.36 4.35
N LEU A 54 -25.86 -13.71 4.13
CA LEU A 54 -26.83 -13.51 5.20
C LEU A 54 -27.63 -14.78 5.50
N ASN A 55 -27.61 -15.78 4.62
CA ASN A 55 -28.16 -17.10 4.93
C ASN A 55 -27.26 -17.88 5.88
N GLU A 56 -25.93 -17.78 5.72
CA GLU A 56 -24.98 -18.34 6.68
C GLU A 56 -25.08 -17.64 8.04
N LEU A 57 -25.20 -16.31 8.05
CA LEU A 57 -25.26 -15.51 9.29
C LEU A 57 -26.62 -15.57 10.00
N MET A 58 -27.71 -15.77 9.26
CA MET A 58 -29.09 -15.75 9.78
C MET A 58 -29.94 -16.85 9.10
N PRO A 59 -29.67 -18.14 9.36
CA PRO A 59 -30.33 -19.26 8.67
C PRO A 59 -31.84 -19.33 8.89
N GLU A 60 -32.33 -18.77 9.99
CA GLU A 60 -33.75 -18.72 10.35
C GLU A 60 -34.48 -17.48 9.81
N ALA A 61 -33.84 -16.68 8.96
CA ALA A 61 -34.46 -15.48 8.38
C ALA A 61 -35.66 -15.88 7.48
N PRO A 62 -36.86 -15.30 7.68
CA PRO A 62 -38.02 -15.62 6.83
C PRO A 62 -37.83 -15.15 5.38
N LEU A 63 -38.37 -15.89 4.42
CA LEU A 63 -38.43 -15.44 3.02
C LEU A 63 -39.25 -14.15 2.90
N GLY A 64 -38.82 -13.25 2.02
CA GLY A 64 -39.39 -11.91 1.84
C GLY A 64 -39.06 -10.92 2.95
N SER A 65 -38.19 -11.28 3.89
CA SER A 65 -37.62 -10.33 4.85
C SER A 65 -36.43 -9.58 4.25
N TYR A 66 -36.05 -8.49 4.91
CA TYR A 66 -34.96 -7.61 4.52
C TYR A 66 -33.92 -7.53 5.63
N SER A 67 -32.66 -7.37 5.26
CA SER A 67 -31.60 -6.95 6.16
C SER A 67 -30.78 -5.85 5.51
N TYR A 68 -30.33 -4.91 6.33
CA TYR A 68 -29.50 -3.80 5.90
C TYR A 68 -28.07 -4.08 6.31
N LEU A 69 -27.14 -3.88 5.39
CA LEU A 69 -25.71 -3.79 5.67
C LEU A 69 -25.33 -2.32 5.71
N TRP A 70 -24.62 -1.85 6.74
CA TRP A 70 -24.21 -0.45 6.86
C TRP A 70 -22.76 -0.32 7.27
N ALA A 71 -22.03 0.48 6.48
CA ALA A 71 -20.68 0.88 6.76
C ALA A 71 -20.45 2.32 6.28
N THR A 72 -19.30 2.88 6.62
CA THR A 72 -18.87 4.22 6.23
C THR A 72 -17.57 4.19 5.45
N LYS A 73 -17.40 5.21 4.59
CA LYS A 73 -16.18 5.47 3.84
C LYS A 73 -15.83 6.95 3.92
N GLU A 74 -14.62 7.25 4.38
CA GLU A 74 -14.05 8.59 4.29
C GLU A 74 -13.59 8.91 2.87
N SER A 75 -13.84 10.14 2.43
CA SER A 75 -13.32 10.70 1.18
C SER A 75 -12.73 12.08 1.45
N ALA A 76 -11.49 12.33 1.05
CA ALA A 76 -10.84 13.63 1.26
C ALA A 76 -11.52 14.76 0.49
N GLU A 77 -12.07 14.45 -0.69
CA GLU A 77 -12.76 15.37 -1.59
C GLU A 77 -13.99 14.71 -2.23
N GLU A 78 -14.75 15.45 -3.03
CA GLU A 78 -15.80 14.85 -3.85
C GLU A 78 -15.18 13.91 -4.88
N SER A 79 -15.65 12.67 -4.91
CA SER A 79 -15.04 11.62 -5.73
C SER A 79 -16.06 10.56 -6.13
N THR A 80 -15.60 9.51 -6.79
CA THR A 80 -16.41 8.37 -7.18
C THR A 80 -15.69 7.10 -6.76
N LEU A 81 -16.40 6.21 -6.07
CA LEU A 81 -15.91 4.89 -5.69
C LEU A 81 -16.45 3.85 -6.68
N ARG A 82 -15.54 3.23 -7.44
CA ARG A 82 -15.88 2.04 -8.22
C ARG A 82 -16.13 0.87 -7.27
N PHE A 83 -17.37 0.39 -7.25
CA PHE A 83 -17.87 -0.57 -6.29
C PHE A 83 -18.38 -1.82 -7.01
N ALA A 84 -17.79 -2.97 -6.70
CA ALA A 84 -18.25 -4.25 -7.19
C ALA A 84 -19.34 -4.84 -6.29
N LEU A 85 -20.34 -5.48 -6.90
CA LEU A 85 -21.37 -6.27 -6.23
C LEU A 85 -21.53 -7.60 -6.97
N ILE A 86 -21.50 -8.71 -6.23
CA ILE A 86 -21.95 -10.03 -6.66
C ILE A 86 -23.14 -10.38 -5.75
N PRO A 87 -24.38 -10.14 -6.21
CA PRO A 87 -25.56 -10.34 -5.38
C PRO A 87 -25.90 -11.84 -5.26
N TYR A 88 -26.31 -12.28 -4.07
CA TYR A 88 -26.91 -13.61 -3.87
C TYR A 88 -28.44 -13.56 -3.99
N GLY A 89 -29.02 -12.37 -3.86
CA GLY A 89 -30.45 -12.07 -4.07
C GLY A 89 -30.64 -10.58 -4.36
N PRO A 90 -31.89 -10.09 -4.47
CA PRO A 90 -32.17 -8.70 -4.75
C PRO A 90 -31.48 -7.77 -3.75
N THR A 91 -30.64 -6.87 -4.28
CA THR A 91 -29.79 -5.98 -3.48
C THR A 91 -29.83 -4.57 -4.05
N ARG A 92 -30.03 -3.57 -3.18
CA ARG A 92 -30.01 -2.14 -3.53
C ARG A 92 -28.91 -1.43 -2.75
N ILE A 93 -28.14 -0.57 -3.43
CA ILE A 93 -27.02 0.19 -2.85
C ILE A 93 -27.44 1.64 -2.68
N PHE A 94 -27.33 2.16 -1.46
CA PHE A 94 -27.57 3.56 -1.13
C PHE A 94 -26.29 4.23 -0.67
N VAL A 95 -26.03 5.43 -1.17
CA VAL A 95 -24.92 6.28 -0.73
C VAL A 95 -25.50 7.56 -0.16
N ASN A 96 -25.24 7.84 1.12
CA ASN A 96 -25.84 8.95 1.85
C ASN A 96 -27.38 9.02 1.71
N GLY A 97 -28.02 7.85 1.66
CA GLY A 97 -29.47 7.71 1.50
C GLY A 97 -30.01 7.81 0.06
N ILE A 98 -29.13 8.02 -0.92
CA ILE A 98 -29.50 8.10 -2.34
C ILE A 98 -29.25 6.73 -3.01
N LEU A 99 -30.29 6.17 -3.63
CA LEU A 99 -30.17 4.92 -4.41
C LEU A 99 -29.17 5.12 -5.56
N SER A 100 -28.04 4.45 -5.49
CA SER A 100 -26.90 4.61 -6.41
C SER A 100 -26.61 3.34 -7.23
N GLY A 101 -27.17 2.20 -6.84
CA GLY A 101 -27.04 0.94 -7.59
C GLY A 101 -28.09 -0.08 -7.19
N ARG A 102 -28.31 -1.09 -8.04
CA ARG A 102 -29.18 -2.23 -7.76
C ARG A 102 -28.78 -3.44 -8.59
N SER A 103 -28.99 -4.63 -8.06
CA SER A 103 -28.90 -5.88 -8.81
C SER A 103 -30.00 -5.99 -9.87
N ASP A 104 -29.81 -6.92 -10.79
CA ASP A 104 -30.82 -7.32 -11.77
C ASP A 104 -31.01 -8.85 -11.79
N ILE A 105 -32.05 -9.29 -12.48
CA ILE A 105 -32.43 -10.71 -12.54
C ILE A 105 -31.34 -11.63 -13.10
N PHE A 106 -30.40 -11.12 -13.90
CA PHE A 106 -29.34 -11.94 -14.48
C PHE A 106 -28.20 -12.10 -13.50
N THR A 107 -27.80 -11.01 -12.87
CA THR A 107 -26.71 -10.97 -11.88
C THR A 107 -27.09 -11.71 -10.61
N GLU A 108 -28.34 -11.62 -10.16
CA GLU A 108 -28.90 -12.42 -9.07
C GLU A 108 -28.88 -13.92 -9.39
N ARG A 109 -29.29 -14.30 -10.61
CA ARG A 109 -29.35 -15.71 -11.03
C ARG A 109 -27.98 -16.35 -11.21
N TRP A 110 -27.04 -15.61 -11.80
CA TRP A 110 -25.73 -16.13 -12.20
C TRP A 110 -24.61 -15.75 -11.23
N ARG A 111 -24.92 -14.99 -10.17
CA ARG A 111 -23.94 -14.42 -9.24
C ARG A 111 -22.81 -13.72 -9.98
N SER A 112 -23.17 -12.87 -10.92
CA SER A 112 -22.21 -12.17 -11.77
C SER A 112 -21.82 -10.82 -11.18
N LYS A 113 -20.53 -10.47 -11.29
CA LYS A 113 -19.96 -9.21 -10.81
C LYS A 113 -20.52 -8.03 -11.61
N MET A 114 -21.13 -7.07 -10.90
CA MET A 114 -21.55 -5.77 -11.41
C MET A 114 -20.67 -4.67 -10.84
N ILE A 115 -20.43 -3.61 -11.61
CA ILE A 115 -19.62 -2.46 -11.18
C ILE A 115 -20.50 -1.22 -11.20
N PHE A 116 -20.47 -0.48 -10.10
CA PHE A 116 -21.17 0.78 -9.92
C PHE A 116 -20.18 1.90 -9.62
N ASP A 117 -20.47 3.09 -10.14
CA ASP A 117 -19.78 4.31 -9.78
C ASP A 117 -20.57 5.01 -8.66
N LEU A 118 -20.11 4.86 -7.42
CA LEU A 118 -20.78 5.40 -6.24
C LEU A 118 -20.30 6.84 -5.95
N PRO A 119 -21.19 7.85 -5.95
CA PRO A 119 -20.78 9.23 -5.71
C PRO A 119 -20.46 9.46 -4.23
N LEU A 120 -19.25 9.93 -3.93
CA LEU A 120 -18.82 10.28 -2.57
C LEU A 120 -18.71 11.80 -2.42
N LYS A 121 -19.22 12.33 -1.32
CA LYS A 121 -18.94 13.71 -0.88
C LYS A 121 -17.66 13.73 -0.03
N ALA A 122 -17.05 14.91 0.12
CA ALA A 122 -15.99 15.09 1.11
C ALA A 122 -16.46 14.74 2.54
N GLY A 123 -15.59 14.08 3.31
CA GLY A 123 -15.84 13.55 4.65
C GLY A 123 -16.46 12.15 4.66
N THR A 124 -17.20 11.85 5.73
CA THR A 124 -17.83 10.53 5.94
C THR A 124 -19.02 10.32 5.02
N ASN A 125 -19.02 9.18 4.31
CA ASN A 125 -20.12 8.72 3.47
C ASN A 125 -20.74 7.46 4.04
N ASP A 126 -22.06 7.43 4.18
CA ASP A 126 -22.80 6.23 4.55
C ASP A 126 -23.03 5.36 3.30
N ILE A 127 -22.62 4.09 3.36
CA ILE A 127 -22.86 3.10 2.31
C ILE A 127 -23.74 2.00 2.90
N VAL A 128 -24.95 1.86 2.35
CA VAL A 128 -25.96 0.92 2.84
C VAL A 128 -26.40 -0.01 1.74
N LEU A 129 -26.35 -1.32 2.00
CA LEU A 129 -26.89 -2.33 1.12
C LEU A 129 -28.18 -2.86 1.74
N GLU A 130 -29.30 -2.68 1.06
CA GLU A 130 -30.57 -3.31 1.40
C GLU A 130 -30.66 -4.64 0.65
N CYS A 131 -30.68 -5.74 1.40
CA CYS A 131 -30.72 -7.10 0.87
C CYS A 131 -32.08 -7.72 1.16
N GLU A 132 -32.72 -8.33 0.16
CA GLU A 132 -33.95 -9.10 0.33
C GLU A 132 -33.64 -10.60 0.42
N ASN A 133 -34.24 -11.29 1.38
CA ASN A 133 -34.12 -12.74 1.52
C ASN A 133 -35.10 -13.43 0.57
N THR A 134 -34.55 -14.14 -0.41
CA THR A 134 -35.34 -14.90 -1.39
C THR A 134 -34.90 -16.36 -1.41
N SER A 135 -35.68 -17.22 -2.06
CA SER A 135 -35.28 -18.61 -2.27
C SER A 135 -34.02 -18.76 -3.14
N GLY A 136 -33.57 -17.69 -3.83
CA GLY A 136 -32.33 -17.68 -4.61
C GLY A 136 -31.08 -17.37 -3.78
N GLY A 137 -31.24 -16.69 -2.65
CA GLY A 137 -30.16 -16.28 -1.76
C GLY A 137 -30.46 -14.99 -1.00
N PHE A 138 -29.55 -14.63 -0.11
CA PHE A 138 -29.66 -13.47 0.78
C PHE A 138 -28.28 -12.84 1.03
N GLY A 139 -28.12 -11.55 0.72
CA GLY A 139 -26.85 -10.84 0.82
C GLY A 139 -26.02 -10.91 -0.48
N GLY A 140 -24.70 -10.98 -0.35
CA GLY A 140 -23.78 -11.02 -1.50
C GLY A 140 -22.33 -10.75 -1.14
N GLU A 141 -21.49 -10.63 -2.17
CA GLU A 141 -20.11 -10.14 -2.05
C GLU A 141 -20.01 -8.73 -2.60
N PHE A 142 -19.21 -7.88 -1.98
CA PHE A 142 -19.09 -6.48 -2.42
C PHE A 142 -17.75 -5.85 -2.05
N GLY A 143 -17.42 -4.74 -2.72
CA GLY A 143 -16.17 -4.03 -2.53
C GLY A 143 -15.46 -3.79 -3.86
N THR A 144 -14.36 -4.50 -4.10
CA THR A 144 -13.36 -4.00 -5.06
C THR A 144 -13.75 -4.47 -6.43
N LEU A 145 -13.51 -3.63 -7.43
CA LEU A 145 -13.38 -4.13 -8.79
C LEU A 145 -12.10 -4.98 -8.95
N VAL A 146 -11.00 -4.55 -8.33
CA VAL A 146 -9.64 -5.08 -8.50
C VAL A 146 -9.11 -5.61 -7.18
N GLY A 147 -8.67 -6.86 -7.14
CA GLY A 147 -8.04 -7.40 -5.94
C GLY A 147 -6.87 -6.53 -5.48
N LYS A 148 -6.60 -6.51 -4.17
CA LYS A 148 -5.52 -5.72 -3.53
C LYS A 148 -5.73 -4.20 -3.43
N LEU A 149 -6.81 -3.62 -3.95
CA LEU A 149 -7.07 -2.20 -3.68
C LEU A 149 -7.35 -1.96 -2.19
N ASP A 150 -6.63 -1.01 -1.62
CA ASP A 150 -6.71 -0.66 -0.20
C ASP A 150 -7.88 0.29 0.09
N TYR A 151 -9.11 -0.19 -0.06
CA TYR A 151 -10.26 0.46 0.55
C TYR A 151 -11.00 -0.55 1.43
N TYR A 152 -10.99 -0.27 2.73
CA TYR A 152 -11.86 -0.90 3.72
C TYR A 152 -12.98 0.04 4.11
N PHE A 153 -14.08 -0.56 4.55
CA PHE A 153 -15.21 0.15 5.13
C PHE A 153 -15.11 0.04 6.64
N LEU A 154 -15.46 1.13 7.31
CA LEU A 154 -15.55 1.17 8.76
C LEU A 154 -16.99 1.00 9.17
N THR A 155 -17.22 0.46 10.36
CA THR A 155 -18.55 0.49 10.94
C THR A 155 -19.00 1.93 11.19
N PRO A 156 -20.31 2.22 11.23
CA PRO A 156 -20.83 3.59 11.34
C PRO A 156 -20.41 4.39 12.57
N ASP A 157 -19.98 3.73 13.64
CA ASP A 157 -19.37 4.32 14.84
C ASP A 157 -17.85 4.54 14.72
N ALA A 158 -17.28 4.27 13.54
CA ALA A 158 -15.86 4.41 13.17
C ALA A 158 -14.87 3.63 14.05
N SER A 159 -15.35 2.69 14.86
CA SER A 159 -14.51 2.01 15.85
C SER A 159 -13.83 0.76 15.29
N MET A 160 -14.30 0.20 14.17
CA MET A 160 -13.92 -1.15 13.70
C MET A 160 -13.99 -1.26 12.16
N GLU A 161 -13.12 -2.09 11.55
CA GLU A 161 -13.28 -2.49 10.13
C GLU A 161 -14.45 -3.48 10.01
N GLY A 162 -15.27 -3.29 8.99
CA GLY A 162 -16.34 -4.22 8.67
C GLY A 162 -17.65 -3.52 8.37
N VAL A 163 -18.70 -4.32 8.36
CA VAL A 163 -20.05 -3.88 8.00
C VAL A 163 -21.02 -4.40 9.05
N TRP A 164 -21.83 -3.49 9.61
CA TRP A 164 -22.93 -3.91 10.48
C TRP A 164 -24.05 -4.49 9.64
N TYR A 165 -24.78 -5.46 10.19
CA TYR A 165 -25.99 -6.00 9.57
C TYR A 165 -27.13 -6.07 10.58
N THR A 166 -28.36 -5.92 10.09
CA THR A 166 -29.56 -5.98 10.94
C THR A 166 -30.11 -7.40 11.03
N GLN A 167 -30.84 -7.66 12.12
CA GLN A 167 -31.79 -8.78 12.14
C GLN A 167 -32.81 -8.64 10.98
N PRO A 168 -33.42 -9.75 10.51
CA PRO A 168 -34.39 -9.68 9.41
C PRO A 168 -35.63 -8.88 9.81
N ILE A 169 -36.06 -7.96 8.95
CA ILE A 169 -37.27 -7.15 9.12
C ILE A 169 -38.26 -7.41 7.97
N HIS A 170 -39.56 -7.41 8.24
CA HIS A 170 -40.57 -7.75 7.22
C HIS A 170 -40.93 -6.59 6.30
N THR A 171 -40.89 -5.36 6.82
CA THR A 171 -41.22 -4.17 6.04
C THR A 171 -39.92 -3.41 5.81
N PRO A 172 -39.50 -3.21 4.55
CA PRO A 172 -38.32 -2.41 4.28
C PRO A 172 -38.55 -0.96 4.70
N LEU A 173 -37.46 -0.27 5.04
CA LEU A 173 -37.48 1.15 5.34
C LEU A 173 -38.04 1.95 4.16
N THR A 174 -38.88 2.92 4.46
CA THR A 174 -39.41 3.85 3.44
C THR A 174 -38.36 4.87 2.98
N LYS A 175 -37.34 5.12 3.81
CA LYS A 175 -36.21 6.00 3.54
C LYS A 175 -34.97 5.48 4.26
N ILE A 176 -33.82 5.56 3.60
CA ILE A 176 -32.52 5.21 4.16
C ILE A 176 -31.83 6.50 4.60
N ASP A 177 -31.97 6.88 5.87
CA ASP A 177 -31.22 7.96 6.49
C ASP A 177 -30.75 7.56 7.89
N ARG A 178 -29.83 8.33 8.48
CA ARG A 178 -29.26 8.00 9.79
C ARG A 178 -30.33 7.77 10.87
N PRO A 179 -31.36 8.62 11.05
CA PRO A 179 -32.41 8.34 12.02
C PRO A 179 -33.14 7.00 11.79
N ALA A 180 -33.44 6.65 10.53
CA ALA A 180 -34.06 5.37 10.21
C ALA A 180 -33.12 4.20 10.51
N LEU A 181 -31.84 4.31 10.13
CA LEU A 181 -30.82 3.30 10.38
C LEU A 181 -30.56 3.12 11.89
N ASP A 182 -30.44 4.20 12.65
CA ASP A 182 -30.24 4.19 14.10
C ASP A 182 -31.41 3.55 14.86
N SER A 183 -32.60 3.53 14.27
CA SER A 183 -33.78 2.85 14.84
C SER A 183 -33.76 1.32 14.68
N LEU A 184 -32.90 0.78 13.81
CA LEU A 184 -32.80 -0.65 13.56
C LEU A 184 -31.99 -1.36 14.65
N ARG A 185 -32.27 -2.65 14.83
CA ARG A 185 -31.49 -3.53 15.70
C ARG A 185 -30.32 -4.12 14.91
N TRP A 186 -29.14 -3.54 15.12
CA TRP A 186 -27.87 -3.97 14.52
C TRP A 186 -27.19 -5.06 15.33
N ASN A 187 -26.60 -6.03 14.63
CA ASN A 187 -25.64 -6.97 15.21
C ASN A 187 -24.25 -6.30 15.24
N LYS A 188 -23.83 -5.83 16.43
CA LYS A 188 -22.61 -5.02 16.63
C LYS A 188 -21.40 -5.80 17.17
N GLY A 189 -21.43 -7.12 17.12
CA GLY A 189 -20.50 -8.00 17.85
C GLY A 189 -20.85 -8.13 19.33
N ASP A 190 -20.20 -9.05 20.05
CA ASP A 190 -20.46 -9.34 21.47
C ASP A 190 -20.36 -8.07 22.33
N SER A 191 -21.33 -7.90 23.23
CA SER A 191 -21.36 -6.74 24.14
C SER A 191 -20.32 -6.92 25.25
N THR A 192 -19.33 -6.05 25.32
CA THR A 192 -18.50 -5.94 26.51
C THR A 192 -19.18 -4.99 27.50
N SER A 193 -19.54 -5.51 28.66
CA SER A 193 -19.96 -4.70 29.81
C SER A 193 -18.76 -3.98 30.42
N ASP A 194 -18.98 -2.87 31.12
CA ASP A 194 -18.01 -2.23 32.04
C ASP A 194 -17.70 -3.12 33.26
N SER A 195 -17.36 -4.40 33.04
CA SER A 195 -17.09 -5.38 34.10
C SER A 195 -15.63 -5.29 34.52
N ALA A 196 -15.40 -5.20 35.84
CA ALA A 196 -14.08 -5.38 36.47
C ALA A 196 -13.61 -6.86 36.47
N SER A 197 -14.20 -7.67 35.58
CA SER A 197 -14.05 -9.12 35.50
C SER A 197 -14.16 -9.55 34.04
N TRP A 198 -13.19 -10.32 33.56
CA TRP A 198 -13.10 -10.83 32.20
C TRP A 198 -12.87 -12.33 32.22
N ASN A 199 -13.69 -13.07 31.49
CA ASN A 199 -13.49 -14.51 31.32
C ASN A 199 -12.50 -14.76 30.17
N LEU A 200 -11.25 -15.08 30.52
CA LEU A 200 -10.20 -15.27 29.51
C LEU A 200 -10.42 -16.55 28.69
N GLN A 201 -11.16 -17.53 29.20
CA GLN A 201 -11.58 -18.70 28.43
C GLN A 201 -12.52 -18.31 27.28
N ASP A 202 -13.25 -17.19 27.36
CA ASP A 202 -14.06 -16.73 26.22
C ASP A 202 -13.17 -16.24 25.07
N ILE A 203 -11.98 -15.72 25.35
CA ILE A 203 -10.98 -15.25 24.36
C ILE A 203 -10.19 -16.45 23.80
N TYR A 204 -9.85 -17.42 24.64
CA TYR A 204 -9.14 -18.64 24.28
C TYR A 204 -9.96 -19.88 24.64
N PRO A 205 -11.04 -20.19 23.90
CA PRO A 205 -11.95 -21.29 24.24
C PRO A 205 -11.28 -22.66 24.20
N GLU A 206 -10.29 -22.83 23.33
CA GLU A 206 -9.56 -24.07 23.15
C GLU A 206 -8.39 -24.23 24.14
N ALA A 207 -8.08 -23.19 24.93
CA ALA A 207 -7.02 -23.26 25.93
C ALA A 207 -7.32 -24.36 26.95
N SER A 208 -6.37 -25.27 27.13
CA SER A 208 -6.44 -26.37 28.09
C SER A 208 -5.17 -26.40 28.96
N GLY A 209 -5.20 -27.09 30.10
CA GLY A 209 -4.05 -27.10 31.02
C GLY A 209 -3.94 -25.85 31.91
N ASP A 210 -2.80 -25.64 32.56
CA ASP A 210 -2.53 -24.50 33.45
C ASP A 210 -1.84 -23.35 32.70
N VAL A 211 -2.47 -22.92 31.61
CA VAL A 211 -1.95 -21.85 30.74
C VAL A 211 -2.36 -20.46 31.24
N LYS A 212 -1.50 -19.50 30.97
CA LYS A 212 -1.63 -18.10 31.39
C LYS A 212 -1.70 -17.16 30.19
N ALA A 213 -2.19 -15.97 30.43
CA ALA A 213 -2.16 -14.86 29.50
C ALA A 213 -1.48 -13.64 30.13
N VAL A 214 -0.89 -12.82 29.26
CA VAL A 214 -0.49 -11.45 29.58
C VAL A 214 -1.65 -10.54 29.23
N VAL A 215 -2.26 -9.91 30.22
CA VAL A 215 -3.35 -8.95 30.06
C VAL A 215 -2.79 -7.54 30.24
N VAL A 216 -3.03 -6.66 29.28
CA VAL A 216 -2.57 -5.27 29.31
C VAL A 216 -3.77 -4.33 29.30
N THR A 217 -3.76 -3.38 30.22
CA THR A 217 -4.69 -2.25 30.26
C THR A 217 -3.92 -0.98 30.61
N SER A 218 -4.60 0.16 30.68
CA SER A 218 -3.99 1.40 31.11
C SER A 218 -4.96 2.23 31.94
N LEU A 219 -4.40 3.20 32.63
CA LEU A 219 -5.12 4.19 33.41
C LEU A 219 -4.56 5.57 33.04
N ASP A 220 -5.41 6.58 32.91
CA ASP A 220 -5.00 7.97 32.71
C ASP A 220 -5.50 8.81 33.89
N LEU A 221 -4.55 9.35 34.66
CA LEU A 221 -4.82 10.13 35.85
C LEU A 221 -4.53 11.61 35.60
N GLY A 222 -5.53 12.48 35.78
CA GLY A 222 -5.31 13.92 35.68
C GLY A 222 -4.41 14.48 36.79
N GLU A 223 -4.34 13.81 37.94
CA GLU A 223 -3.55 14.20 39.10
C GLU A 223 -3.04 12.96 39.84
N PRO A 224 -1.96 13.06 40.64
CA PRO A 224 -1.50 11.95 41.48
C PRO A 224 -2.60 11.42 42.41
N ARG A 225 -2.65 10.09 42.54
CA ARG A 225 -3.62 9.37 43.39
C ARG A 225 -2.95 8.16 44.04
N THR A 226 -3.48 7.76 45.18
CA THR A 226 -3.16 6.45 45.78
C THR A 226 -4.27 5.49 45.40
N ALA A 227 -3.93 4.41 44.69
CA ALA A 227 -4.89 3.43 44.22
C ALA A 227 -4.86 2.17 45.10
N ILE A 228 -6.03 1.75 45.57
CA ILE A 228 -6.27 0.43 46.14
C ILE A 228 -6.46 -0.55 44.98
N VAL A 229 -5.75 -1.66 45.02
CA VAL A 229 -5.70 -2.67 43.96
C VAL A 229 -6.41 -3.94 44.44
N GLU A 230 -7.48 -4.31 43.74
CA GLU A 230 -8.17 -5.59 43.92
C GLU A 230 -8.02 -6.44 42.65
N THR A 231 -7.29 -7.56 42.75
CA THR A 231 -7.09 -8.48 41.62
C THR A 231 -6.80 -9.90 42.10
N ASN A 232 -7.09 -10.89 41.26
CA ASN A 232 -6.73 -12.29 41.46
C ASN A 232 -5.49 -12.74 40.65
N ALA A 233 -4.76 -11.80 40.04
CA ALA A 233 -3.59 -12.09 39.22
C ALA A 233 -2.34 -11.35 39.74
N SER A 234 -1.16 -11.75 39.24
CA SER A 234 0.07 -10.97 39.51
C SER A 234 0.03 -9.71 38.66
N LEU A 235 0.12 -8.53 39.29
CA LEU A 235 -0.03 -7.24 38.65
C LEU A 235 1.27 -6.43 38.67
N PHE A 236 1.55 -5.76 37.57
CA PHE A 236 2.65 -4.83 37.39
C PHE A 236 2.10 -3.50 36.88
N ILE A 237 2.57 -2.39 37.44
CA ILE A 237 2.26 -1.04 36.96
C ILE A 237 3.58 -0.35 36.64
N ASP A 238 3.70 0.15 35.41
CA ASP A 238 4.92 0.75 34.86
C ASP A 238 6.17 -0.14 35.09
N GLY A 239 6.01 -1.45 34.87
CA GLY A 239 7.07 -2.46 35.02
C GLY A 239 7.39 -2.86 36.45
N LYS A 240 6.71 -2.30 37.47
CA LYS A 240 6.93 -2.63 38.88
C LYS A 240 5.81 -3.52 39.40
N GLN A 241 6.16 -4.62 40.07
CA GLN A 241 5.18 -5.46 40.72
C GLN A 241 4.50 -4.69 41.86
N VAL A 242 3.17 -4.73 41.91
CA VAL A 242 2.37 -3.99 42.91
C VAL A 242 1.63 -4.95 43.84
N GLY A 243 1.41 -4.51 45.08
CA GLY A 243 0.59 -5.19 46.07
C GLY A 243 -0.85 -4.68 46.06
N SER A 244 -1.48 -4.63 47.23
CA SER A 244 -2.88 -4.15 47.40
C SER A 244 -3.04 -2.62 47.34
N GLN A 245 -1.95 -1.86 47.32
CA GLN A 245 -1.94 -0.40 47.31
C GLN A 245 -0.72 0.10 46.54
N VAL A 246 -0.90 1.19 45.79
CA VAL A 246 0.15 1.81 44.96
C VAL A 246 -0.05 3.32 44.84
N GLU A 247 1.04 4.08 44.89
CA GLU A 247 1.05 5.51 44.59
C GLU A 247 1.30 5.72 43.10
N LEU A 248 0.42 6.46 42.44
CA LEU A 248 0.50 6.76 41.00
C LEU A 248 0.60 8.27 40.79
N GLY A 249 1.42 8.66 39.82
CA GLY A 249 1.56 10.05 39.39
C GLY A 249 0.35 10.53 38.58
N GLY A 250 0.43 11.77 38.09
CA GLY A 250 -0.45 12.20 37.00
C GLY A 250 0.11 11.72 35.66
N GLY A 251 -0.77 11.33 34.75
CA GLY A 251 -0.45 10.82 33.42
C GLY A 251 -0.95 9.40 33.18
N VAL A 252 -0.46 8.80 32.10
CA VAL A 252 -0.84 7.45 31.66
C VAL A 252 0.06 6.42 32.33
N HIS A 253 -0.55 5.41 32.95
CA HIS A 253 0.10 4.29 33.61
C HIS A 253 -0.25 2.98 32.89
N GLN A 254 0.77 2.20 32.51
CA GLN A 254 0.58 0.89 31.89
C GLN A 254 0.41 -0.18 32.97
N ILE A 255 -0.63 -0.99 32.84
CA ILE A 255 -0.94 -2.05 33.79
C ILE A 255 -0.84 -3.39 33.05
N VAL A 256 -0.01 -4.30 33.58
CA VAL A 256 0.21 -5.64 33.03
C VAL A 256 -0.14 -6.67 34.09
N ALA A 257 -0.99 -7.63 33.76
CA ALA A 257 -1.35 -8.75 34.63
C ALA A 257 -0.97 -10.09 34.01
N HIS A 258 -0.44 -10.99 34.82
CA HIS A 258 -0.23 -12.39 34.45
C HIS A 258 -1.36 -13.21 35.05
N ALA A 259 -2.36 -13.55 34.23
CA ALA A 259 -3.62 -14.15 34.67
C ALA A 259 -3.77 -15.59 34.16
N PRO A 260 -4.26 -16.54 34.99
CA PRO A 260 -4.63 -17.87 34.52
C PRO A 260 -5.85 -17.77 33.59
N ILE A 261 -5.87 -18.54 32.50
CA ILE A 261 -6.95 -18.46 31.50
C ILE A 261 -8.23 -19.15 31.96
N LYS A 262 -8.10 -20.21 32.77
CA LYS A 262 -9.23 -21.01 33.28
C LYS A 262 -10.14 -20.29 34.26
N GLU A 263 -9.69 -19.19 34.83
CA GLU A 263 -10.43 -18.40 35.79
C GLU A 263 -10.79 -17.04 35.18
N SER A 264 -11.84 -16.41 35.68
CA SER A 264 -12.09 -15.02 35.33
C SER A 264 -11.00 -14.14 35.92
N PHE A 265 -10.35 -13.34 35.09
CA PHE A 265 -9.43 -12.29 35.53
C PHE A 265 -10.24 -11.14 36.10
N THR A 266 -9.89 -10.68 37.30
CA THR A 266 -10.53 -9.54 37.96
C THR A 266 -9.51 -8.45 38.22
N LEU A 267 -9.88 -7.21 37.97
CA LEU A 267 -9.08 -6.03 38.30
C LEU A 267 -10.01 -4.85 38.58
N ARG A 268 -9.89 -4.32 39.79
CA ARG A 268 -10.49 -3.05 40.19
C ARG A 268 -9.42 -2.17 40.83
N LEU A 269 -9.36 -0.93 40.35
CA LEU A 269 -8.57 0.13 40.97
C LEU A 269 -9.53 1.15 41.56
N THR A 270 -9.30 1.54 42.81
CA THR A 270 -10.13 2.51 43.52
C THR A 270 -9.24 3.57 44.14
N ASP A 271 -9.61 4.84 43.97
CA ASP A 271 -8.91 5.93 44.64
C ASP A 271 -9.14 5.84 46.16
N GLU A 272 -8.05 5.76 46.93
CA GLU A 272 -8.08 5.65 48.38
C GLU A 272 -8.80 6.84 49.04
N GLN A 273 -8.70 8.05 48.47
CA GLN A 273 -9.27 9.24 49.08
C GLN A 273 -10.76 9.39 48.81
N SER A 274 -11.16 9.26 47.55
CA SER A 274 -12.56 9.46 47.13
C SER A 274 -13.41 8.19 47.26
N GLY A 275 -12.78 7.01 47.23
CA GLY A 275 -13.46 5.72 47.11
C GLY A 275 -14.04 5.46 45.71
N GLU A 276 -13.75 6.32 44.72
CA GLU A 276 -14.24 6.17 43.36
C GLU A 276 -13.42 5.15 42.56
N ALA A 277 -14.08 4.41 41.67
CA ALA A 277 -13.40 3.49 40.77
C ALA A 277 -12.60 4.26 39.71
N LEU A 278 -11.33 3.91 39.56
CA LEU A 278 -10.45 4.46 38.54
C LEU A 278 -10.73 3.75 37.21
N ALA A 279 -11.14 4.52 36.20
CA ALA A 279 -11.58 3.98 34.92
C ALA A 279 -10.39 3.47 34.10
N LEU A 280 -10.44 2.17 33.76
CA LEU A 280 -9.46 1.55 32.86
C LEU A 280 -9.72 1.97 31.41
N ILE A 281 -8.66 2.09 30.63
CA ILE A 281 -8.68 2.41 29.20
C ILE A 281 -7.89 1.38 28.42
N ASN A 282 -8.25 1.18 27.15
CA ASN A 282 -7.44 0.34 26.27
C ASN A 282 -6.09 1.03 26.01
N PRO A 283 -4.95 0.32 26.13
CA PRO A 283 -3.62 0.91 25.96
C PRO A 283 -3.36 1.40 24.52
N VAL A 284 -4.11 0.88 23.53
CA VAL A 284 -3.93 1.20 22.11
C VAL A 284 -5.15 1.93 21.54
N LEU A 285 -6.35 1.44 21.82
CA LEU A 285 -7.60 2.00 21.29
C LEU A 285 -8.13 3.20 22.09
N GLY A 286 -7.51 3.50 23.23
CA GLY A 286 -7.83 4.65 24.07
C GLY A 286 -9.14 4.51 24.86
N LYS A 287 -9.55 5.63 25.47
CA LYS A 287 -10.67 5.72 26.42
C LYS A 287 -12.06 5.51 25.80
N GLU A 288 -12.23 5.89 24.53
CA GLU A 288 -13.51 5.78 23.82
C GLU A 288 -13.81 4.35 23.37
N SER A 289 -12.81 3.45 23.43
CA SER A 289 -13.00 2.05 23.09
C SER A 289 -13.90 1.34 24.10
N ARG A 290 -14.81 0.49 23.63
CA ARG A 290 -15.60 -0.41 24.49
C ARG A 290 -14.78 -1.58 25.07
N TYR A 291 -13.61 -1.82 24.48
CA TYR A 291 -12.65 -2.82 24.91
C TYR A 291 -11.70 -2.16 25.91
N ARG A 292 -11.41 -2.81 27.03
CA ARG A 292 -10.61 -2.27 28.15
C ARG A 292 -9.27 -2.98 28.29
N ILE A 293 -9.18 -4.23 27.84
CA ILE A 293 -7.97 -5.04 27.92
C ILE A 293 -7.49 -5.50 26.54
N LEU A 294 -6.18 -5.69 26.42
CA LEU A 294 -5.54 -6.49 25.38
C LEU A 294 -4.99 -7.76 26.01
N VAL A 295 -5.09 -8.88 25.33
CA VAL A 295 -4.69 -10.18 25.87
C VAL A 295 -3.75 -10.89 24.90
N ALA A 296 -2.56 -11.24 25.38
CA ALA A 296 -1.58 -12.06 24.69
C ALA A 296 -1.49 -13.45 25.35
N GLY A 297 -1.44 -14.51 24.54
CA GLY A 297 -1.38 -15.89 24.99
C GLY A 297 -1.97 -16.85 23.96
N PRO A 298 -2.26 -18.11 24.35
CA PRO A 298 -1.97 -18.71 25.66
C PRO A 298 -0.47 -19.01 25.84
N PHE A 299 0.00 -19.06 27.10
CA PHE A 299 1.38 -19.41 27.45
C PHE A 299 1.42 -20.51 28.50
N ASP A 300 2.21 -21.57 28.29
CA ASP A 300 2.58 -22.54 29.33
C ASP A 300 3.43 -21.86 30.42
N THR A 301 4.35 -21.00 29.98
CA THR A 301 5.14 -20.12 30.84
C THR A 301 5.34 -18.81 30.09
N ILE A 302 4.95 -17.71 30.73
CA ILE A 302 5.14 -16.37 30.15
C ILE A 302 6.65 -16.10 30.02
N PRO A 303 7.15 -15.72 28.82
CA PRO A 303 8.55 -15.39 28.63
C PRO A 303 8.99 -14.29 29.61
N THR A 304 10.18 -14.44 30.22
CA THR A 304 10.70 -13.44 31.16
C THR A 304 10.87 -12.05 30.54
N ASP A 305 11.21 -12.02 29.25
CA ASP A 305 11.44 -10.79 28.49
C ASP A 305 10.30 -10.53 27.47
N PHE A 306 9.06 -10.89 27.82
CA PHE A 306 7.91 -10.65 26.96
C PHE A 306 7.71 -9.14 26.72
N ALA A 307 8.05 -8.68 25.51
CA ALA A 307 7.97 -7.28 25.14
C ALA A 307 6.52 -6.87 24.83
N ILE A 308 6.03 -5.84 25.53
CA ILE A 308 4.73 -5.23 25.22
C ILE A 308 4.90 -4.31 24.01
N GLN A 309 4.62 -4.84 22.82
CA GLN A 309 4.67 -4.12 21.55
C GLN A 309 3.55 -4.58 20.64
N TYR A 310 3.16 -3.74 19.67
CA TYR A 310 1.99 -3.95 18.82
C TYR A 310 2.35 -4.00 17.32
N THR A 311 3.60 -4.29 17.00
CA THR A 311 4.15 -4.28 15.64
C THR A 311 4.53 -5.67 15.11
N LYS A 312 4.82 -6.62 15.98
CA LYS A 312 5.29 -7.98 15.65
C LYS A 312 4.43 -9.03 16.37
N PRO A 313 4.14 -10.18 15.72
CA PRO A 313 3.54 -11.31 16.40
C PRO A 313 4.48 -11.92 17.45
N PHE A 314 3.91 -12.72 18.34
CA PHE A 314 4.63 -13.42 19.40
C PHE A 314 4.30 -14.92 19.38
N GLU A 315 5.26 -15.75 19.79
CA GLU A 315 5.04 -17.19 19.95
C GLU A 315 4.14 -17.48 21.16
N SER A 316 3.13 -18.32 20.96
CA SER A 316 2.22 -18.81 21.99
C SER A 316 2.22 -20.34 22.02
N THR A 317 1.50 -20.96 22.96
CA THR A 317 1.34 -22.43 22.96
C THR A 317 0.64 -22.96 21.71
N ASP A 318 -0.14 -22.12 21.04
CA ASP A 318 -0.89 -22.47 19.83
C ASP A 318 -0.14 -22.06 18.55
N GLY A 319 1.14 -21.68 18.67
CA GLY A 319 1.97 -21.13 17.60
C GLY A 319 1.96 -19.61 17.56
N LEU A 320 2.25 -19.03 16.39
CA LEU A 320 2.37 -17.60 16.22
C LEU A 320 1.02 -16.89 16.43
N SER A 321 1.00 -15.88 17.28
CA SER A 321 -0.21 -15.17 17.70
C SER A 321 0.01 -13.66 17.76
N PHE A 322 -1.09 -12.93 17.95
CA PHE A 322 -1.10 -11.48 18.13
C PHE A 322 -2.17 -11.09 19.15
N TRP A 323 -2.22 -9.80 19.49
CA TRP A 323 -3.08 -9.27 20.54
C TRP A 323 -4.57 -9.51 20.26
N ARG A 324 -5.23 -10.15 21.24
CA ARG A 324 -6.68 -10.34 21.27
C ARG A 324 -7.35 -9.24 22.09
N LEU A 325 -8.59 -8.94 21.76
CA LEU A 325 -9.48 -8.09 22.55
C LEU A 325 -10.48 -8.96 23.30
N GLU A 326 -11.35 -8.37 24.11
CA GLU A 326 -12.44 -9.11 24.73
C GLU A 326 -13.36 -9.76 23.66
N GLY A 327 -13.69 -11.04 23.87
CA GLY A 327 -14.53 -11.84 22.98
C GLY A 327 -13.78 -12.90 22.18
N ARG A 328 -14.52 -13.93 21.72
CA ARG A 328 -13.94 -15.15 21.14
C ARG A 328 -13.17 -14.94 19.85
N ASP A 329 -13.64 -14.05 18.99
CA ASP A 329 -13.08 -13.83 17.65
C ASP A 329 -12.65 -12.39 17.44
N THR A 330 -12.32 -11.69 18.52
CA THR A 330 -11.95 -10.27 18.49
C THR A 330 -10.44 -10.10 18.57
N TYR A 331 -9.86 -9.46 17.57
CA TYR A 331 -8.43 -9.21 17.44
C TYR A 331 -8.14 -7.71 17.38
N LEU A 332 -6.98 -7.30 17.88
CA LEU A 332 -6.41 -6.01 17.52
C LEU A 332 -5.77 -6.14 16.14
N ARG A 333 -6.23 -5.34 15.18
CA ARG A 333 -5.69 -5.34 13.81
C ARG A 333 -5.04 -4.00 13.50
N MET A 334 -3.90 -4.04 12.82
CA MET A 334 -3.10 -2.89 12.42
C MET A 334 -3.48 -2.41 11.02
N TYR A 335 -3.46 -1.10 10.80
CA TYR A 335 -3.80 -0.45 9.53
C TYR A 335 -2.79 0.63 9.18
N ASN A 336 -2.49 0.78 7.89
CA ASN A 336 -1.72 1.91 7.39
C ASN A 336 -2.64 2.98 6.77
N ASP A 337 -3.21 3.85 7.61
CA ASP A 337 -4.01 5.00 7.16
C ASP A 337 -3.17 6.18 6.63
N ASN A 338 -1.84 6.05 6.59
CA ASN A 338 -0.98 7.12 6.09
C ASN A 338 -1.18 7.29 4.57
N GLU A 339 -0.97 8.51 4.05
CA GLU A 339 -1.10 8.77 2.61
C GLU A 339 -0.04 8.00 1.79
N LEU A 340 1.22 8.07 2.22
CA LEU A 340 2.35 7.39 1.55
C LEU A 340 3.30 6.68 2.53
N PHE A 341 3.49 7.22 3.74
CA PHE A 341 4.47 6.66 4.69
C PHE A 341 4.15 5.22 5.09
N GLY A 342 5.18 4.37 5.13
CA GLY A 342 5.06 2.94 5.45
C GLY A 342 4.27 2.09 4.45
N HIS A 343 3.88 2.64 3.28
CA HIS A 343 3.28 1.86 2.18
C HIS A 343 4.36 1.22 1.31
N TRP A 344 3.98 0.12 0.66
CA TRP A 344 4.81 -0.62 -0.28
C TRP A 344 4.10 -0.70 -1.64
N ASN A 345 4.63 -0.02 -2.66
CA ASN A 345 4.14 -0.06 -4.05
C ASN A 345 5.21 0.48 -5.02
N TYR A 346 5.15 0.11 -6.30
CA TYR A 346 6.21 0.50 -7.24
C TYR A 346 6.41 2.01 -7.42
N PRO A 347 5.37 2.88 -7.51
CA PRO A 347 5.59 4.31 -7.75
C PRO A 347 6.32 4.96 -6.58
N LEU A 348 6.01 4.53 -5.36
CA LEU A 348 6.71 4.97 -4.17
C LEU A 348 8.16 4.48 -4.14
N GLY A 349 8.42 3.25 -4.61
CA GLY A 349 9.78 2.76 -4.83
C GLY A 349 10.62 3.72 -5.68
N VAL A 350 10.07 4.23 -6.78
CA VAL A 350 10.74 5.25 -7.63
C VAL A 350 10.95 6.55 -6.87
N THR A 351 9.92 7.02 -6.16
CA THR A 351 9.98 8.27 -5.38
C THR A 351 11.11 8.22 -4.35
N LEU A 352 11.19 7.13 -3.58
CA LEU A 352 12.23 6.92 -2.60
C LEU A 352 13.61 6.77 -3.25
N TYR A 353 13.73 6.12 -4.41
CA TYR A 353 15.01 6.06 -5.14
C TYR A 353 15.52 7.45 -5.54
N GLY A 354 14.63 8.32 -6.03
CA GLY A 354 15.01 9.71 -6.31
C GLY A 354 15.48 10.47 -5.07
N LEU A 355 14.85 10.23 -3.92
CA LEU A 355 15.29 10.82 -2.64
C LEU A 355 16.69 10.33 -2.21
N VAL A 356 17.03 9.06 -2.43
CA VAL A 356 18.37 8.53 -2.16
C VAL A 356 19.44 9.27 -2.96
N GLU A 357 19.20 9.45 -4.26
CA GLU A 357 20.15 10.15 -5.12
C GLU A 357 20.29 11.64 -4.75
N MET A 358 19.21 12.25 -4.26
CA MET A 358 19.23 13.62 -3.73
C MET A 358 19.96 13.71 -2.39
N GLU A 359 19.78 12.75 -1.49
CA GLU A 359 20.55 12.66 -0.24
C GLU A 359 22.05 12.63 -0.56
N ARG A 360 22.50 11.76 -1.47
CA ARG A 360 23.89 11.69 -1.92
C ARG A 360 24.41 13.01 -2.48
N LEU A 361 23.56 13.72 -3.24
CA LEU A 361 23.90 15.01 -3.85
C LEU A 361 24.02 16.13 -2.79
N PHE A 362 23.13 16.14 -1.80
CA PHE A 362 23.08 17.18 -0.77
C PHE A 362 24.04 16.96 0.38
N ARG A 363 24.48 15.72 0.64
CA ARG A 363 25.43 15.39 1.72
C ARG A 363 26.62 16.37 1.84
N PRO A 364 27.34 16.75 0.77
CA PRO A 364 28.45 17.71 0.87
C PRO A 364 28.06 19.20 0.95
N THR A 365 26.81 19.58 0.68
CA THR A 365 26.39 20.98 0.45
C THR A 365 25.24 21.46 1.34
N ASP A 366 24.41 20.56 1.85
CA ASP A 366 23.27 20.81 2.72
C ASP A 366 23.01 19.58 3.62
N GLU A 367 23.91 19.38 4.59
CA GLU A 367 23.89 18.25 5.53
C GLU A 367 22.52 18.13 6.24
N ARG A 368 21.92 19.25 6.63
CA ARG A 368 20.61 19.26 7.31
C ARG A 368 19.49 18.68 6.43
N LEU A 369 19.46 19.02 5.14
CA LEU A 369 18.49 18.43 4.22
C LEU A 369 18.78 16.94 3.99
N SER A 370 20.06 16.58 3.81
CA SER A 370 20.53 15.19 3.69
C SER A 370 20.03 14.33 4.85
N ASP A 371 20.24 14.78 6.09
CA ASP A 371 19.84 14.07 7.31
C ASP A 371 18.33 13.87 7.39
N ARG A 372 17.54 14.86 6.97
CA ARG A 372 16.07 14.75 6.95
C ARG A 372 15.58 13.75 5.91
N ILE A 373 16.22 13.70 4.74
CA ILE A 373 15.90 12.70 3.72
C ILE A 373 16.25 11.30 4.24
N ASN A 374 17.46 11.13 4.76
CA ASN A 374 17.93 9.87 5.34
C ASN A 374 17.00 9.37 6.46
N ALA A 375 16.64 10.25 7.41
CA ALA A 375 15.73 9.91 8.50
C ALA A 375 14.37 9.39 7.98
N LEU A 376 13.79 10.02 6.95
CA LEU A 376 12.56 9.53 6.34
C LEU A 376 12.75 8.16 5.68
N LEU A 377 13.81 7.98 4.89
CA LEU A 377 14.09 6.74 4.16
C LEU A 377 14.23 5.55 5.12
N LEU A 378 15.01 5.73 6.19
CA LEU A 378 15.21 4.71 7.20
C LEU A 378 13.93 4.40 7.97
N ALA A 379 13.21 5.43 8.44
CA ALA A 379 11.96 5.23 9.15
C ALA A 379 10.93 4.47 8.28
N HIS A 380 10.82 4.81 6.99
CA HIS A 380 9.89 4.19 6.06
C HIS A 380 10.20 2.71 5.81
N ILE A 381 11.46 2.39 5.49
CA ILE A 381 11.87 1.02 5.17
C ILE A 381 11.86 0.15 6.42
N GLN A 382 12.43 0.64 7.53
CA GLN A 382 12.49 -0.14 8.76
C GLN A 382 11.09 -0.47 9.26
N LYS A 383 10.13 0.46 9.13
CA LYS A 383 8.71 0.19 9.41
C LYS A 383 8.17 -0.97 8.58
N SER A 384 8.51 -1.02 7.30
CA SER A 384 8.06 -2.06 6.37
C SER A 384 8.63 -3.42 6.75
N ILE A 385 9.91 -3.48 7.12
CA ILE A 385 10.57 -4.71 7.60
C ILE A 385 9.98 -5.16 8.93
N ASP A 386 9.87 -4.25 9.91
CA ASP A 386 9.45 -4.57 11.28
C ASP A 386 8.02 -5.09 11.36
N THR A 387 7.17 -4.75 10.40
CA THR A 387 5.75 -5.14 10.40
C THR A 387 5.41 -6.20 9.35
N TYR A 388 6.40 -6.69 8.59
CA TYR A 388 6.18 -7.75 7.60
C TYR A 388 5.72 -9.06 8.22
N ALA A 389 6.33 -9.49 9.34
CA ALA A 389 5.93 -10.70 10.05
C ALA A 389 4.48 -10.60 10.57
N TYR A 390 4.07 -9.43 11.05
CA TYR A 390 2.68 -9.19 11.41
C TYR A 390 1.77 -9.27 10.18
N ALA A 391 2.15 -8.69 9.05
CA ALA A 391 1.35 -8.70 7.84
C ALA A 391 1.12 -10.14 7.34
N GLN A 392 2.14 -11.00 7.36
CA GLN A 392 1.97 -12.41 7.01
C GLN A 392 1.06 -13.15 8.00
N TRP A 393 1.24 -12.94 9.31
CA TRP A 393 0.36 -13.50 10.33
C TRP A 393 -1.10 -13.05 10.14
N ASP A 394 -1.34 -11.77 9.86
CA ASP A 394 -2.66 -11.19 9.60
C ASP A 394 -3.29 -11.85 8.36
N LYS A 395 -2.53 -11.98 7.27
CA LYS A 395 -2.96 -12.67 6.05
C LYS A 395 -3.43 -14.09 6.36
N GLU A 396 -2.58 -14.88 7.01
CA GLU A 396 -2.83 -16.30 7.30
C GLU A 396 -3.96 -16.51 8.33
N THR A 397 -4.09 -15.60 9.30
CA THR A 397 -4.96 -15.81 10.46
C THR A 397 -6.30 -15.10 10.32
N LEU A 398 -6.36 -13.89 9.76
CA LEU A 398 -7.52 -13.00 9.84
C LEU A 398 -8.32 -12.87 8.54
N GLY A 399 -7.89 -13.48 7.44
CA GLY A 399 -8.71 -13.57 6.22
C GLY A 399 -8.09 -13.04 4.94
N GLY A 400 -6.76 -13.08 4.82
CA GLY A 400 -6.05 -12.88 3.55
C GLY A 400 -5.80 -11.43 3.15
N ALA A 401 -6.80 -10.55 3.26
CA ALA A 401 -6.67 -9.14 2.88
C ALA A 401 -6.15 -8.29 4.03
N THR A 402 -4.83 -8.15 4.13
CA THR A 402 -4.16 -7.35 5.16
C THR A 402 -4.38 -5.85 4.95
N ALA A 403 -4.35 -5.07 6.04
CA ALA A 403 -4.41 -3.61 5.99
C ALA A 403 -3.04 -2.91 6.08
N VAL A 404 -1.97 -3.71 6.12
CA VAL A 404 -0.59 -3.28 5.98
C VAL A 404 0.11 -4.23 5.01
N HIS A 405 1.02 -3.69 4.19
CA HIS A 405 1.84 -4.46 3.23
C HIS A 405 1.04 -5.40 2.32
N HIS A 406 -0.18 -5.01 1.94
CA HIS A 406 -1.09 -5.87 1.21
C HIS A 406 -0.53 -6.35 -0.13
N LEU A 407 0.21 -5.51 -0.88
CA LEU A 407 0.88 -5.94 -2.11
C LEU A 407 1.98 -6.97 -1.80
N MET A 408 2.84 -6.67 -0.83
CA MET A 408 3.95 -7.54 -0.45
C MET A 408 3.50 -8.92 0.07
N THR A 409 2.40 -8.99 0.82
CA THR A 409 1.90 -10.27 1.34
C THR A 409 1.18 -11.07 0.28
N SER A 410 0.80 -10.48 -0.85
CA SER A 410 0.00 -11.13 -1.90
C SER A 410 0.64 -11.05 -3.29
N LEU A 411 1.97 -11.07 -3.39
CA LEU A 411 2.71 -10.94 -4.66
C LEU A 411 2.09 -11.79 -5.78
N ASP A 412 1.63 -11.11 -6.83
CA ASP A 412 1.21 -11.76 -8.08
C ASP A 412 1.73 -11.02 -9.31
N SER A 413 2.30 -9.82 -9.16
CA SER A 413 2.92 -9.06 -10.24
C SER A 413 4.27 -8.44 -9.85
N LEU A 414 5.08 -8.12 -10.86
CA LEU A 414 6.30 -7.33 -10.69
C LEU A 414 6.03 -5.92 -10.10
N ASP A 415 4.85 -5.34 -10.41
CA ASP A 415 4.40 -4.04 -9.88
C ASP A 415 4.26 -4.07 -8.34
N ASP A 416 4.03 -5.25 -7.75
CA ASP A 416 3.89 -5.38 -6.30
C ASP A 416 5.21 -5.27 -5.55
N CYS A 417 6.35 -5.50 -6.20
CA CYS A 417 7.60 -5.73 -5.48
C CYS A 417 8.85 -5.10 -6.07
N GLY A 418 9.05 -5.13 -7.39
CA GLY A 418 10.40 -5.02 -7.94
C GLY A 418 11.02 -3.63 -7.81
N SER A 419 10.31 -2.56 -8.16
CA SER A 419 10.79 -1.18 -7.98
C SER A 419 11.14 -0.89 -6.52
N PHE A 420 10.25 -1.26 -5.59
CA PHE A 420 10.46 -0.97 -4.18
C PHE A 420 11.57 -1.85 -3.58
N GLY A 421 11.63 -3.13 -3.93
CA GLY A 421 12.72 -4.02 -3.56
C GLY A 421 14.08 -3.52 -4.07
N ALA A 422 14.13 -2.98 -5.29
CA ALA A 422 15.34 -2.37 -5.83
C ALA A 422 15.77 -1.17 -4.99
N THR A 423 14.82 -0.34 -4.55
CA THR A 423 15.09 0.82 -3.70
C THR A 423 15.57 0.43 -2.30
N VAL A 424 15.02 -0.64 -1.70
CA VAL A 424 15.51 -1.18 -0.42
C VAL A 424 16.99 -1.57 -0.54
N LEU A 425 17.35 -2.29 -1.62
CA LEU A 425 18.74 -2.67 -1.88
C LEU A 425 19.64 -1.47 -2.16
N GLU A 426 19.11 -0.42 -2.81
CA GLU A 426 19.86 0.82 -3.06
C GLU A 426 20.20 1.56 -1.76
N ILE A 427 19.24 1.63 -0.83
CA ILE A 427 19.40 2.33 0.45
C ILE A 427 20.37 1.59 1.38
N ALA A 428 20.32 0.26 1.36
CA ALA A 428 21.22 -0.58 2.14
C ALA A 428 22.71 -0.43 1.74
N LYS A 429 23.02 0.16 0.58
CA LYS A 429 24.42 0.44 0.18
C LYS A 429 25.08 1.50 1.06
N ASP A 430 24.31 2.50 1.48
CA ASP A 430 24.84 3.67 2.20
C ASP A 430 24.44 3.70 3.68
N HIS A 431 23.39 2.95 4.04
CA HIS A 431 22.80 3.03 5.36
C HIS A 431 22.59 1.64 5.97
N GLN A 432 22.69 1.57 7.30
CA GLN A 432 22.38 0.37 8.05
C GLN A 432 20.86 0.21 8.14
N VAL A 433 20.33 -0.74 7.37
CA VAL A 433 18.93 -1.18 7.44
C VAL A 433 18.94 -2.58 8.04
N GLU A 434 18.29 -2.80 9.18
CA GLU A 434 18.34 -4.10 9.85
C GLU A 434 17.30 -5.05 9.25
N GLY A 435 17.74 -6.21 8.77
CA GLY A 435 16.87 -7.28 8.28
C GLY A 435 16.30 -7.07 6.87
N TYR A 436 16.87 -6.14 6.08
CA TYR A 436 16.41 -5.88 4.71
C TYR A 436 16.58 -7.09 3.78
N GLU A 437 17.51 -8.00 4.09
CA GLU A 437 17.76 -9.23 3.34
C GLU A 437 16.52 -10.12 3.29
N LEU A 438 15.70 -10.11 4.35
CA LEU A 438 14.44 -10.86 4.39
C LEU A 438 13.51 -10.41 3.26
N LEU A 439 13.28 -9.10 3.14
CA LEU A 439 12.39 -8.59 2.08
C LEU A 439 13.04 -8.72 0.70
N ALA A 440 14.36 -8.51 0.60
CA ALA A 440 15.08 -8.74 -0.64
C ALA A 440 14.93 -10.20 -1.13
N ASP A 441 14.98 -11.18 -0.23
CA ASP A 441 14.83 -12.59 -0.57
C ASP A 441 13.40 -12.97 -0.95
N VAL A 442 12.39 -12.37 -0.31
CA VAL A 442 10.98 -12.51 -0.73
C VAL A 442 10.78 -12.02 -2.15
N VAL A 443 11.28 -10.82 -2.48
CA VAL A 443 11.19 -10.26 -3.83
C VAL A 443 12.03 -11.08 -4.82
N GLY A 444 13.22 -11.52 -4.41
CA GLY A 444 14.12 -12.32 -5.23
C GLY A 444 13.55 -13.67 -5.61
N GLN A 445 12.95 -14.38 -4.64
CA GLN A 445 12.24 -15.63 -4.88
C GLN A 445 11.09 -15.42 -5.87
N TYR A 446 10.23 -14.43 -5.62
CA TYR A 446 9.08 -14.17 -6.48
C TYR A 446 9.51 -13.86 -7.93
N ILE A 447 10.39 -12.87 -8.14
CA ILE A 447 10.80 -12.45 -9.49
C ILE A 447 11.54 -13.58 -10.22
N SER A 448 12.39 -14.33 -9.53
CA SER A 448 13.27 -15.30 -10.18
C SER A 448 12.58 -16.63 -10.45
N GLU A 449 11.73 -17.09 -9.53
CA GLU A 449 11.20 -18.46 -9.51
C GLU A 449 9.68 -18.54 -9.75
N GLU A 450 8.92 -17.49 -9.46
CA GLU A 450 7.44 -17.53 -9.46
C GLU A 450 6.80 -16.69 -10.57
N GLN A 451 7.37 -15.53 -10.91
CA GLN A 451 6.87 -14.66 -11.98
C GLN A 451 6.74 -15.46 -13.30
N PRO A 452 5.55 -15.44 -13.93
CA PRO A 452 5.34 -16.17 -15.18
C PRO A 452 6.28 -15.75 -16.31
N ARG A 453 6.77 -16.77 -17.05
CA ARG A 453 7.71 -16.60 -18.17
C ARG A 453 7.21 -17.30 -19.42
N LEU A 454 7.50 -16.69 -20.56
CA LEU A 454 7.40 -17.33 -21.87
C LEU A 454 8.47 -18.43 -22.01
N PRO A 455 8.34 -19.34 -23.00
CA PRO A 455 9.39 -20.32 -23.29
C PRO A 455 10.78 -19.72 -23.59
N SER A 456 10.84 -18.44 -24.01
CA SER A 456 12.09 -17.70 -24.19
C SER A 456 12.77 -17.27 -22.88
N GLY A 457 12.09 -17.42 -21.74
CA GLY A 457 12.53 -16.93 -20.42
C GLY A 457 12.07 -15.52 -20.08
N ALA A 458 11.47 -14.79 -21.04
CA ALA A 458 10.96 -13.44 -20.83
C ALA A 458 9.68 -13.41 -20.00
N PHE A 459 9.57 -12.44 -19.10
CA PHE A 459 8.41 -12.25 -18.22
C PHE A 459 7.16 -11.87 -19.03
N TYR A 460 6.01 -12.32 -18.53
CA TYR A 460 4.70 -11.85 -18.97
C TYR A 460 3.70 -11.93 -17.82
N ARG A 461 2.54 -11.32 -17.99
CA ARG A 461 1.47 -11.18 -17.00
C ARG A 461 0.39 -12.24 -17.23
N THR A 462 0.10 -13.07 -16.23
CA THR A 462 -0.99 -14.07 -16.20
C THR A 462 -1.27 -14.48 -14.75
N GLY A 463 -2.49 -14.94 -14.45
CA GLY A 463 -2.89 -15.40 -13.13
C GLY A 463 -2.99 -14.28 -12.09
N LEU A 464 -3.26 -13.06 -12.52
CA LEU A 464 -3.26 -11.87 -11.66
C LEU A 464 -4.64 -11.65 -11.00
N MET A 465 -4.65 -11.10 -9.79
CA MET A 465 -5.88 -10.58 -9.15
C MET A 465 -6.47 -9.39 -9.91
N HIS A 466 -5.66 -8.76 -10.78
CA HIS A 466 -6.10 -7.79 -11.76
C HIS A 466 -6.33 -8.45 -13.13
N GLU A 467 -7.55 -8.95 -13.35
CA GLU A 467 -7.95 -9.68 -14.57
C GLU A 467 -7.67 -8.92 -15.87
N PHE A 468 -7.61 -7.58 -15.83
CA PHE A 468 -7.35 -6.74 -17.00
C PHE A 468 -5.94 -6.92 -17.59
N HIS A 469 -4.97 -7.41 -16.81
CA HIS A 469 -3.59 -7.62 -17.23
C HIS A 469 -3.33 -9.05 -17.76
N GLU A 470 -4.34 -9.91 -17.79
CA GLU A 470 -4.19 -11.32 -18.12
C GLU A 470 -3.64 -11.53 -19.55
N ASN A 471 -2.67 -12.44 -19.70
CA ASN A 471 -2.04 -12.82 -20.97
C ASN A 471 -1.44 -11.64 -21.76
N THR A 472 -0.68 -10.77 -21.09
CA THR A 472 -0.03 -9.61 -21.72
C THR A 472 1.44 -9.45 -21.32
N MET A 473 2.23 -8.72 -22.11
CA MET A 473 3.60 -8.28 -21.76
C MET A 473 3.68 -6.76 -21.88
N TRP A 474 4.19 -6.08 -20.84
CA TRP A 474 4.18 -4.62 -20.73
C TRP A 474 5.59 -4.08 -20.59
N VAL A 475 6.01 -3.14 -21.41
CA VAL A 475 7.38 -2.58 -21.35
C VAL A 475 7.82 -2.12 -19.94
N ASP A 476 6.88 -1.71 -19.11
CA ASP A 476 7.05 -1.34 -17.70
C ASP A 476 7.73 -2.45 -16.89
N ASP A 477 7.46 -3.72 -17.19
CA ASP A 477 8.01 -4.90 -16.51
C ASP A 477 9.54 -4.95 -16.58
N LEU A 478 10.17 -4.27 -17.54
CA LEU A 478 11.63 -4.12 -17.56
C LEU A 478 12.13 -3.27 -16.38
N TYR A 479 11.43 -2.19 -16.05
CA TYR A 479 11.78 -1.39 -14.86
C TYR A 479 11.33 -2.07 -13.56
N MET A 480 10.23 -2.82 -13.60
CA MET A 480 9.76 -3.56 -12.43
C MET A 480 10.59 -4.82 -12.14
N SER A 481 11.57 -5.18 -12.97
CA SER A 481 12.42 -6.37 -12.74
C SER A 481 13.90 -6.08 -12.80
N VAL A 482 14.39 -5.41 -13.84
CA VAL A 482 15.83 -5.26 -14.10
C VAL A 482 16.57 -4.51 -12.98
N PRO A 483 16.12 -3.32 -12.52
CA PRO A 483 16.75 -2.63 -11.39
C PRO A 483 16.86 -3.49 -10.12
N PHE A 484 15.89 -4.36 -9.87
CA PHE A 484 15.95 -5.29 -8.76
C PHE A 484 16.96 -6.41 -9.03
N LEU A 485 16.83 -7.12 -10.15
CA LEU A 485 17.69 -8.23 -10.54
C LEU A 485 19.18 -7.87 -10.47
N ILE A 486 19.56 -6.70 -10.96
CA ILE A 486 20.96 -6.27 -10.96
C ILE A 486 21.50 -5.96 -9.55
N ARG A 487 20.65 -5.44 -8.66
CA ARG A 487 21.03 -5.16 -7.27
C ARG A 487 21.05 -6.44 -6.45
N TYR A 488 20.13 -7.36 -6.74
CA TYR A 488 20.07 -8.68 -6.11
C TYR A 488 21.24 -9.56 -6.55
N ALA A 489 21.70 -9.43 -7.81
CA ALA A 489 22.95 -10.03 -8.28
C ALA A 489 24.14 -9.65 -7.40
N ALA A 490 24.25 -8.36 -7.05
CA ALA A 490 25.31 -7.86 -6.18
C ALA A 490 25.14 -8.34 -4.73
N LEU A 491 23.91 -8.44 -4.22
CA LEU A 491 23.66 -8.96 -2.87
C LEU A 491 24.04 -10.45 -2.74
N LYS A 492 23.72 -11.25 -3.75
CA LYS A 492 23.97 -12.71 -3.74
C LYS A 492 25.33 -13.11 -4.30
N ASP A 493 26.03 -12.19 -4.94
CA ASP A 493 27.25 -12.48 -5.71
C ASP A 493 27.01 -13.53 -6.81
N GLU A 494 25.88 -13.38 -7.53
CA GLU A 494 25.40 -14.34 -8.52
C GLU A 494 25.12 -13.66 -9.88
N SER A 495 26.00 -13.89 -10.86
CA SER A 495 25.88 -13.25 -12.19
C SER A 495 24.65 -13.66 -12.99
N ARG A 496 24.02 -14.81 -12.66
CA ARG A 496 22.84 -15.32 -13.37
C ARG A 496 21.68 -14.32 -13.40
N TYR A 497 21.58 -13.43 -12.41
CA TYR A 497 20.54 -12.41 -12.37
C TYR A 497 20.79 -11.28 -13.39
N ILE A 498 22.06 -11.02 -13.75
CA ILE A 498 22.42 -10.15 -14.87
C ILE A 498 22.04 -10.82 -16.20
N ASP A 499 22.33 -12.12 -16.34
CA ASP A 499 21.93 -12.89 -17.53
C ASP A 499 20.39 -12.95 -17.69
N ASP A 500 19.65 -13.05 -16.58
CA ASP A 500 18.20 -12.97 -16.58
C ASP A 500 17.71 -11.59 -17.05
N ALA A 501 18.29 -10.51 -16.52
CA ALA A 501 17.98 -9.15 -16.98
C ALA A 501 18.22 -8.96 -18.49
N VAL A 502 19.29 -9.54 -19.04
CA VAL A 502 19.56 -9.56 -20.49
C VAL A 502 18.47 -10.32 -21.25
N THR A 503 18.06 -11.49 -20.74
CA THR A 503 16.98 -12.31 -21.31
C THR A 503 15.67 -11.53 -21.39
N GLN A 504 15.38 -10.71 -20.38
CA GLN A 504 14.21 -9.83 -20.40
C GLN A 504 14.30 -8.82 -21.54
N PHE A 505 15.41 -8.10 -21.70
CA PHE A 505 15.54 -7.19 -22.85
C PHE A 505 15.45 -7.90 -24.19
N ASP A 506 15.96 -9.13 -24.32
CA ASP A 506 15.83 -9.91 -25.56
C ASP A 506 14.37 -10.17 -25.93
N GLY A 507 13.59 -10.79 -25.03
CA GLY A 507 12.19 -11.12 -25.34
C GLY A 507 11.29 -9.89 -25.53
N PHE A 508 11.52 -8.81 -24.77
CA PHE A 508 10.74 -7.59 -24.91
C PHE A 508 11.03 -6.86 -26.21
N PHE A 509 12.30 -6.79 -26.64
CA PHE A 509 12.62 -6.20 -27.95
C PHE A 509 12.08 -7.04 -29.11
N ASP A 510 12.09 -8.37 -28.99
CA ASP A 510 11.55 -9.26 -30.03
C ASP A 510 10.05 -9.03 -30.31
N LEU A 511 9.27 -8.68 -29.29
CA LEU A 511 7.81 -8.54 -29.40
C LEU A 511 7.33 -7.09 -29.50
N LEU A 512 8.05 -6.13 -28.90
CA LEU A 512 7.56 -4.76 -28.69
C LEU A 512 8.36 -3.70 -29.44
N TYR A 513 9.57 -3.98 -29.92
CA TYR A 513 10.39 -2.97 -30.57
C TYR A 513 9.82 -2.56 -31.94
N MET A 514 9.61 -1.27 -32.12
CA MET A 514 9.11 -0.65 -33.35
C MET A 514 10.29 -0.14 -34.18
N GLU A 515 10.91 -1.02 -34.97
CA GLU A 515 12.17 -0.77 -35.68
C GLU A 515 12.22 0.56 -36.46
N LYS A 516 11.15 0.91 -37.19
CA LYS A 516 11.08 2.17 -37.95
C LYS A 516 11.07 3.42 -37.07
N ALA A 517 10.39 3.34 -35.92
CA ALA A 517 10.30 4.45 -34.99
C ALA A 517 11.54 4.51 -34.07
N GLN A 518 12.22 3.37 -33.88
CA GLN A 518 13.19 3.11 -32.82
C GLN A 518 12.62 3.43 -31.44
N LEU A 519 11.39 2.99 -31.21
CA LEU A 519 10.64 3.13 -29.96
C LEU A 519 10.05 1.76 -29.60
N MET A 520 9.44 1.64 -28.43
CA MET A 520 8.75 0.44 -27.98
C MET A 520 7.23 0.64 -28.03
N SER A 521 6.51 -0.37 -28.52
CA SER A 521 5.07 -0.50 -28.26
C SER A 521 4.86 -0.75 -26.77
N HIS A 522 3.81 -0.17 -26.19
CA HIS A 522 3.55 -0.32 -24.75
C HIS A 522 3.27 -1.77 -24.34
N VAL A 523 2.34 -2.46 -25.01
CA VAL A 523 1.87 -3.80 -24.61
C VAL A 523 1.85 -4.77 -25.79
N TYR A 524 2.12 -6.04 -25.51
CA TYR A 524 1.83 -7.17 -26.38
C TYR A 524 0.68 -7.98 -25.75
N ASP A 525 -0.40 -8.15 -26.50
CA ASP A 525 -1.59 -8.92 -26.13
C ASP A 525 -1.47 -10.32 -26.75
N PHE A 526 -1.26 -11.34 -25.92
CA PHE A 526 -1.06 -12.72 -26.40
C PHE A 526 -2.36 -13.39 -26.85
N GLU A 527 -3.52 -12.94 -26.36
CA GLU A 527 -4.80 -13.46 -26.81
C GLU A 527 -5.10 -13.03 -28.25
N ARG A 528 -4.84 -11.75 -28.55
CA ARG A 528 -5.00 -11.18 -29.90
C ARG A 528 -3.76 -11.38 -30.78
N LYS A 529 -2.62 -11.72 -30.18
CA LYS A 529 -1.30 -11.87 -30.83
C LYS A 529 -0.85 -10.59 -31.53
N ILE A 530 -1.00 -9.45 -30.87
CA ILE A 530 -0.65 -8.14 -31.41
C ILE A 530 0.13 -7.31 -30.39
N ALA A 531 1.09 -6.53 -30.88
CA ALA A 531 1.58 -5.36 -30.16
C ALA A 531 0.57 -4.22 -30.35
N THR A 532 0.32 -3.40 -29.31
CA THR A 532 -0.60 -2.26 -29.41
C THR A 532 -0.14 -1.22 -30.43
N GLY A 533 1.17 -1.16 -30.71
CA GLY A 533 1.79 -0.23 -31.67
C GLY A 533 1.81 1.21 -31.18
N ILE A 534 1.62 1.45 -29.88
CA ILE A 534 1.54 2.77 -29.28
C ILE A 534 2.82 3.04 -28.47
N PRO A 535 3.66 3.99 -28.90
CA PRO A 535 4.87 4.38 -28.17
C PRO A 535 4.51 5.33 -27.02
N TRP A 536 3.90 4.78 -25.98
CA TRP A 536 3.57 5.53 -24.77
C TRP A 536 4.85 6.03 -24.08
N GLY A 537 4.86 7.32 -23.72
CA GLY A 537 6.03 8.04 -23.22
C GLY A 537 6.64 7.39 -21.99
N ARG A 538 5.86 7.20 -20.92
CA ARG A 538 6.39 6.64 -19.68
C ARG A 538 6.90 5.20 -19.86
N GLY A 539 6.14 4.33 -20.54
CA GLY A 539 6.59 2.97 -20.82
C GLY A 539 7.92 2.92 -21.56
N ASN A 540 8.11 3.77 -22.58
CA ASN A 540 9.39 3.90 -23.28
C ASN A 540 10.50 4.46 -22.38
N GLY A 541 10.16 5.40 -21.49
CA GLY A 541 11.07 5.94 -20.49
C GLY A 541 11.60 4.84 -19.58
N TRP A 542 10.73 3.93 -19.12
CA TRP A 542 11.10 2.81 -18.26
C TRP A 542 12.09 1.87 -18.94
N VAL A 543 11.91 1.60 -20.24
CA VAL A 543 12.88 0.79 -21.00
C VAL A 543 14.23 1.50 -21.08
N LEU A 544 14.24 2.78 -21.46
CA LEU A 544 15.47 3.55 -21.61
C LEU A 544 16.23 3.68 -20.28
N PHE A 545 15.51 3.98 -19.19
CA PHE A 545 16.08 4.11 -17.86
C PHE A 545 16.65 2.77 -17.36
N SER A 546 15.91 1.66 -17.56
CA SER A 546 16.37 0.32 -17.15
C SER A 546 17.58 -0.17 -17.95
N LEU A 547 17.69 0.18 -19.24
CA LEU A 547 18.90 -0.08 -20.03
C LEU A 547 20.10 0.64 -19.42
N SER A 548 19.92 1.89 -18.97
CA SER A 548 20.98 2.65 -18.31
C SER A 548 21.41 2.03 -16.97
N GLU A 549 20.45 1.49 -16.20
CA GLU A 549 20.71 0.80 -14.94
C GLU A 549 21.50 -0.50 -15.18
N LEU A 550 21.10 -1.31 -16.16
CA LEU A 550 21.81 -2.55 -16.50
C LEU A 550 23.23 -2.27 -17.01
N LEU A 551 23.39 -1.35 -17.97
CA LEU A 551 24.70 -0.99 -18.54
C LEU A 551 25.68 -0.45 -17.49
N ALA A 552 25.19 0.19 -16.43
CA ALA A 552 26.03 0.73 -15.36
C ALA A 552 26.76 -0.36 -14.55
N VAL A 553 26.25 -1.60 -14.53
CA VAL A 553 26.81 -2.70 -13.74
C VAL A 553 27.35 -3.85 -14.58
N MET A 554 27.04 -3.90 -15.88
CA MET A 554 27.54 -4.95 -16.76
C MET A 554 29.06 -4.86 -16.93
N ASP A 555 29.74 -6.00 -16.77
CA ASP A 555 31.16 -6.12 -17.10
C ASP A 555 31.41 -5.80 -18.58
N ASP A 556 32.48 -5.05 -18.87
CA ASP A 556 32.84 -4.66 -20.24
C ASP A 556 33.05 -5.87 -21.18
N SER A 557 33.45 -7.02 -20.63
CA SER A 557 33.65 -8.28 -21.36
C SER A 557 32.39 -9.13 -21.50
N HIS A 558 31.27 -8.73 -20.88
CA HIS A 558 30.02 -9.48 -20.93
C HIS A 558 29.52 -9.62 -22.39
N PRO A 559 29.23 -10.84 -22.89
CA PRO A 559 28.97 -11.07 -24.31
C PRO A 559 27.74 -10.35 -24.85
N ALA A 560 26.74 -10.09 -24.00
CA ALA A 560 25.53 -9.35 -24.37
C ALA A 560 25.69 -7.81 -24.36
N ARG A 561 26.75 -7.26 -23.73
CA ARG A 561 26.90 -5.82 -23.53
C ARG A 561 26.85 -5.01 -24.83
N PRO A 562 27.48 -5.42 -25.96
CA PRO A 562 27.37 -4.69 -27.22
C PRO A 562 25.92 -4.56 -27.71
N ARG A 563 25.13 -5.64 -27.60
CA ARG A 563 23.71 -5.65 -28.00
C ARG A 563 22.85 -4.77 -27.10
N ILE A 564 23.06 -4.82 -25.79
CA ILE A 564 22.34 -3.95 -24.84
C ILE A 564 22.68 -2.47 -25.07
N LEU A 565 23.96 -2.17 -25.36
CA LEU A 565 24.41 -0.83 -25.69
C LEU A 565 23.79 -0.31 -27.00
N GLU A 566 23.69 -1.16 -28.02
CA GLU A 566 23.02 -0.82 -29.28
C GLU A 566 21.53 -0.49 -29.06
N ARG A 567 20.83 -1.27 -28.23
CA ARG A 567 19.43 -1.00 -27.85
C ARG A 567 19.27 0.34 -27.13
N PHE A 568 20.17 0.65 -26.18
CA PHE A 568 20.19 1.95 -25.50
C PHE A 568 20.35 3.09 -26.51
N ARG A 569 21.36 3.02 -27.39
CA ARG A 569 21.60 4.02 -28.44
C ARG A 569 20.40 4.19 -29.37
N ALA A 570 19.79 3.09 -29.80
CA ALA A 570 18.65 3.11 -30.71
C ALA A 570 17.43 3.79 -30.07
N LEU A 571 17.10 3.46 -28.81
CA LEU A 571 16.01 4.14 -28.09
C LEU A 571 16.34 5.60 -27.78
N SER A 572 17.57 5.93 -27.37
CA SER A 572 17.99 7.33 -27.19
C SER A 572 17.81 8.15 -28.47
N ALA A 573 18.15 7.60 -29.64
CA ALA A 573 17.94 8.24 -30.93
C ALA A 573 16.46 8.36 -31.31
N GLY A 574 15.64 7.35 -30.98
CA GLY A 574 14.18 7.39 -31.13
C GLY A 574 13.55 8.51 -30.33
N PHE A 575 13.87 8.59 -29.03
CA PHE A 575 13.46 9.69 -28.16
C PHE A 575 13.90 11.03 -28.75
N LEU A 576 15.18 11.21 -29.06
CA LEU A 576 15.72 12.50 -29.51
C LEU A 576 14.92 13.13 -30.67
N ARG A 577 14.39 12.32 -31.60
CA ARG A 577 13.54 12.79 -32.71
C ARG A 577 12.15 13.29 -32.30
N CYS A 578 11.67 12.87 -31.14
CA CYS A 578 10.37 13.19 -30.57
C CYS A 578 10.40 14.38 -29.60
N GLN A 579 11.58 14.96 -29.31
CA GLN A 579 11.67 16.10 -28.40
C GLN A 579 11.01 17.34 -29.01
N ASP A 580 10.08 17.95 -28.28
CA ASP A 580 9.33 19.11 -28.76
C ASP A 580 10.14 20.42 -28.67
N ALA A 581 9.53 21.56 -29.00
CA ALA A 581 10.19 22.86 -28.99
C ALA A 581 10.59 23.33 -27.58
N ASP A 582 9.79 23.00 -26.56
CA ASP A 582 10.01 23.35 -25.15
C ASP A 582 11.02 22.42 -24.47
N GLY A 583 11.44 21.35 -25.16
CA GLY A 583 12.38 20.36 -24.66
C GLY A 583 11.71 19.17 -23.99
N MET A 584 10.39 19.16 -23.93
CA MET A 584 9.58 18.10 -23.33
C MET A 584 9.34 16.97 -24.34
N PHE A 585 8.88 15.84 -23.82
CA PHE A 585 8.32 14.74 -24.60
C PHE A 585 6.83 14.62 -24.33
N HIS A 586 6.13 14.00 -25.27
CA HIS A 586 4.68 13.88 -25.24
C HIS A 586 4.23 12.50 -24.73
N GLN A 587 3.03 12.47 -24.15
CA GLN A 587 2.37 11.28 -23.64
C GLN A 587 2.38 10.11 -24.64
N VAL A 588 2.17 10.39 -25.92
CA VAL A 588 2.46 9.46 -27.01
C VAL A 588 3.59 10.06 -27.83
N LEU A 589 4.76 9.44 -27.82
CA LEU A 589 6.02 10.05 -28.28
C LEU A 589 5.99 10.46 -29.76
N ASP A 590 5.31 9.69 -30.60
CA ASP A 590 5.18 9.95 -32.03
C ASP A 590 3.99 10.86 -32.39
N MET A 591 3.34 11.47 -31.40
CA MET A 591 2.15 12.30 -31.55
C MET A 591 2.32 13.65 -30.82
N PRO A 592 2.89 14.68 -31.50
CA PRO A 592 3.11 16.00 -30.91
C PRO A 592 1.84 16.75 -30.47
N SER A 593 0.66 16.29 -30.91
CA SER A 593 -0.63 16.83 -30.45
C SER A 593 -1.11 16.25 -29.12
N SER A 594 -0.46 15.19 -28.61
CA SER A 594 -0.73 14.71 -27.25
C SER A 594 -0.09 15.64 -26.23
N TYR A 595 -0.52 15.60 -24.96
CA TYR A 595 0.00 16.52 -23.95
C TYR A 595 1.46 16.19 -23.56
N GLN A 596 2.22 17.19 -23.12
CA GLN A 596 3.58 17.01 -22.59
C GLN A 596 3.55 16.19 -21.30
N GLU A 597 4.43 15.20 -21.20
CA GLU A 597 4.47 14.28 -20.05
C GLU A 597 5.84 14.34 -19.36
N SER A 598 5.81 14.62 -18.06
CA SER A 598 6.99 14.98 -17.27
C SER A 598 7.85 13.79 -16.91
N SER A 599 7.26 12.61 -16.63
CA SER A 599 8.02 11.46 -16.16
C SER A 599 8.92 10.88 -17.27
N CYS A 600 8.42 10.72 -18.48
CA CYS A 600 9.20 10.24 -19.63
C CYS A 600 10.29 11.24 -20.04
N THR A 601 10.01 12.53 -19.92
CA THR A 601 11.01 13.60 -20.14
C THR A 601 12.17 13.48 -19.15
N ALA A 602 11.85 13.25 -17.88
CA ALA A 602 12.84 13.06 -16.83
C ALA A 602 13.66 11.77 -17.05
N MET A 603 13.03 10.66 -17.43
CA MET A 603 13.74 9.40 -17.74
C MET A 603 14.72 9.55 -18.90
N PHE A 604 14.33 10.25 -19.96
CA PHE A 604 15.25 10.56 -21.06
C PHE A 604 16.45 11.37 -20.57
N ALA A 605 16.22 12.44 -19.81
CA ALA A 605 17.29 13.29 -19.29
C ALA A 605 18.26 12.51 -18.38
N ALA A 606 17.73 11.74 -17.43
CA ALA A 606 18.53 10.94 -16.50
C ALA A 606 19.34 9.85 -17.21
N ALA A 607 18.69 9.05 -18.06
CA ALA A 607 19.34 7.93 -18.75
C ALA A 607 20.40 8.40 -19.75
N CYS A 608 20.11 9.42 -20.54
CA CYS A 608 21.08 9.99 -21.48
C CYS A 608 22.24 10.69 -20.76
N ALA A 609 22.00 11.36 -19.63
CA ALA A 609 23.08 11.95 -18.84
C ALA A 609 24.08 10.89 -18.33
N ARG A 610 23.57 9.75 -17.84
CA ARG A 610 24.39 8.59 -17.48
C ARG A 610 25.16 8.05 -18.69
N GLY A 611 24.49 7.94 -19.84
CA GLY A 611 25.10 7.51 -21.09
C GLY A 611 26.25 8.40 -21.56
N ILE A 612 26.14 9.73 -21.39
CA ILE A 612 27.23 10.67 -21.71
C ILE A 612 28.39 10.47 -20.75
N LYS A 613 28.12 10.44 -19.44
CA LYS A 613 29.14 10.26 -18.40
C LYS A 613 29.93 8.95 -18.58
N ALA A 614 29.27 7.89 -19.04
CA ALA A 614 29.86 6.59 -19.26
C ALA A 614 30.41 6.37 -20.68
N GLY A 615 30.33 7.36 -21.57
CA GLY A 615 30.85 7.28 -22.95
C GLY A 615 30.04 6.35 -23.87
N TRP A 616 28.77 6.11 -23.57
CA TRP A 616 27.89 5.22 -24.34
C TRP A 616 27.34 5.87 -25.61
N LEU A 617 27.29 7.20 -25.68
CA LEU A 617 26.73 7.96 -26.81
C LEU A 617 27.86 8.58 -27.64
N GLU A 618 27.89 8.26 -28.95
CA GLU A 618 28.98 8.68 -29.85
C GLU A 618 28.90 10.16 -30.25
N GLU A 619 27.69 10.68 -30.47
CA GLU A 619 27.43 12.10 -30.76
C GLU A 619 26.95 12.82 -29.49
N ASP A 620 27.78 12.86 -28.45
CA ASP A 620 27.35 13.29 -27.11
C ASP A 620 26.77 14.72 -27.04
N GLU A 621 27.28 15.66 -27.83
CA GLU A 621 26.83 17.07 -27.80
C GLU A 621 25.34 17.26 -28.14
N VAL A 622 24.78 16.49 -29.09
CA VAL A 622 23.34 16.62 -29.40
C VAL A 622 22.49 16.18 -28.21
N TYR A 623 22.96 15.17 -27.47
CA TYR A 623 22.30 14.70 -26.26
C TYR A 623 22.52 15.66 -25.09
N LYS A 624 23.70 16.29 -24.95
CA LYS A 624 23.91 17.34 -23.92
C LYS A 624 22.93 18.48 -24.09
N GLU A 625 22.74 18.96 -25.32
CA GLU A 625 21.76 20.02 -25.62
C GLU A 625 20.32 19.54 -25.40
N ALA A 626 19.98 18.31 -25.81
CA ALA A 626 18.67 17.75 -25.54
C ALA A 626 18.37 17.61 -24.04
N ILE A 627 19.36 17.19 -23.23
CA ILE A 627 19.23 17.10 -21.76
C ILE A 627 19.01 18.48 -21.14
N LYS A 628 19.80 19.49 -21.53
CA LYS A 628 19.60 20.88 -21.06
C LYS A 628 18.19 21.39 -21.37
N ARG A 629 17.69 21.12 -22.57
CA ARG A 629 16.32 21.48 -22.98
C ARG A 629 15.27 20.71 -22.16
N ALA A 630 15.46 19.41 -21.95
CA ALA A 630 14.56 18.59 -21.15
C ALA A 630 14.47 19.09 -19.70
N VAL A 631 15.61 19.36 -19.06
CA VAL A 631 15.63 19.92 -17.70
C VAL A 631 15.02 21.32 -17.67
N SER A 632 15.29 22.17 -18.66
CA SER A 632 14.63 23.48 -18.79
C SER A 632 13.11 23.36 -18.91
N GLY A 633 12.63 22.43 -19.71
CA GLY A 633 11.21 22.12 -19.85
C GLY A 633 10.61 21.65 -18.53
N LEU A 634 11.26 20.73 -17.83
CA LEU A 634 10.82 20.24 -16.51
C LEU A 634 10.73 21.37 -15.49
N LEU A 635 11.74 22.24 -15.40
CA LEU A 635 11.71 23.38 -14.48
C LEU A 635 10.60 24.39 -14.81
N THR A 636 10.21 24.48 -16.08
CA THR A 636 9.20 25.45 -16.54
C THR A 636 7.77 24.90 -16.42
N HIS A 637 7.57 23.61 -16.70
CA HIS A 637 6.24 23.01 -16.88
C HIS A 637 5.89 21.96 -15.83
N ALA A 638 6.87 21.29 -15.23
CA ALA A 638 6.65 20.15 -14.34
C ALA A 638 6.75 20.50 -12.85
N ILE A 639 7.30 21.65 -12.48
CA ILE A 639 7.55 22.02 -11.08
C ILE A 639 7.06 23.45 -10.84
N ASP A 640 6.10 23.60 -9.94
CA ASP A 640 5.63 24.94 -9.58
C ASP A 640 6.39 25.57 -8.40
N LYS A 641 5.95 26.77 -8.00
CA LYS A 641 6.57 27.54 -6.92
C LYS A 641 6.33 26.94 -5.53
N GLU A 642 5.31 26.09 -5.37
CA GLU A 642 5.03 25.34 -4.14
C GLU A 642 5.79 24.01 -4.08
N GLY A 643 6.52 23.64 -5.14
CA GLY A 643 7.21 22.35 -5.25
C GLY A 643 6.29 21.20 -5.64
N ARG A 644 5.08 21.50 -6.15
CA ARG A 644 4.20 20.46 -6.71
C ARG A 644 4.75 19.95 -8.02
N VAL A 645 4.60 18.64 -8.24
CA VAL A 645 4.96 17.98 -9.48
C VAL A 645 3.74 17.89 -10.39
N LEU A 646 3.88 18.35 -11.63
CA LEU A 646 2.83 18.48 -12.64
C LEU A 646 3.15 17.64 -13.88
N GLY A 647 2.11 17.38 -14.70
CA GLY A 647 2.29 16.74 -16.00
C GLY A 647 2.66 15.25 -15.95
N VAL A 648 2.44 14.58 -14.81
CA VAL A 648 2.71 13.14 -14.65
C VAL A 648 1.41 12.37 -14.81
N CYS A 649 1.33 11.49 -15.81
CA CYS A 649 0.12 10.71 -16.03
C CYS A 649 -0.13 9.69 -14.91
N ARG A 650 -1.38 9.45 -14.52
CA ARG A 650 -1.72 8.43 -13.51
C ARG A 650 -1.33 7.01 -13.95
N GLY A 651 -1.43 6.02 -13.06
CA GLY A 651 -1.26 4.60 -13.43
C GLY A 651 -2.10 4.21 -14.64
N SER A 652 -1.49 3.46 -15.56
CA SER A 652 -2.08 3.13 -16.86
C SER A 652 -2.68 1.72 -16.87
N GLU A 653 -3.81 1.59 -17.55
CA GLU A 653 -4.25 0.34 -18.18
C GLU A 653 -3.55 0.22 -19.56
N PHE A 654 -4.14 -0.46 -20.54
CA PHE A 654 -3.66 -0.42 -21.92
C PHE A 654 -4.81 -0.34 -22.91
N SER A 655 -4.50 0.14 -24.12
CA SER A 655 -5.45 0.16 -25.22
C SER A 655 -4.70 -0.01 -26.54
N CYS A 656 -5.40 -0.51 -27.56
CA CYS A 656 -4.93 -0.43 -28.95
C CYS A 656 -5.28 0.92 -29.61
N SER A 657 -5.89 1.84 -28.86
CA SER A 657 -6.25 3.18 -29.33
C SER A 657 -5.39 4.25 -28.68
N ARG A 658 -4.80 5.13 -29.49
CA ARG A 658 -4.09 6.33 -29.00
C ARG A 658 -5.01 7.24 -28.19
N HIS A 659 -6.32 7.26 -28.47
CA HIS A 659 -7.30 8.09 -27.78
C HIS A 659 -7.30 7.86 -26.27
N TYR A 660 -7.22 6.61 -25.82
CA TYR A 660 -7.12 6.27 -24.40
C TYR A 660 -5.94 7.00 -23.73
N TYR A 661 -4.75 6.93 -24.34
CA TYR A 661 -3.55 7.54 -23.78
C TYR A 661 -3.63 9.06 -23.73
N VAL A 662 -4.29 9.69 -24.71
CA VAL A 662 -4.33 11.14 -24.88
C VAL A 662 -5.48 11.78 -24.08
N GLU A 663 -6.64 11.15 -24.04
CA GLU A 663 -7.88 11.76 -23.55
C GLU A 663 -8.38 11.16 -22.23
N GLU A 664 -7.99 9.92 -21.90
CA GLU A 664 -8.47 9.23 -20.69
C GLU A 664 -7.38 9.05 -19.64
N LEU A 665 -6.15 8.72 -20.05
CA LEU A 665 -4.99 8.58 -19.19
C LEU A 665 -4.35 9.94 -18.94
N LEU A 666 -4.96 10.72 -18.04
CA LEU A 666 -4.59 12.10 -17.78
C LEU A 666 -3.60 12.27 -16.61
N ALA A 667 -2.97 13.44 -16.57
CA ALA A 667 -2.04 13.85 -15.53
C ALA A 667 -2.71 14.04 -14.16
N ARG A 668 -1.96 13.73 -13.09
CA ARG A 668 -2.28 14.04 -11.70
C ARG A 668 -1.18 14.89 -11.09
N ILE A 669 -1.57 15.76 -10.16
CA ILE A 669 -0.63 16.57 -9.39
C ILE A 669 -0.02 15.71 -8.29
N ASP A 670 1.28 15.86 -8.04
CA ASP A 670 2.04 15.14 -7.02
C ASP A 670 1.95 13.60 -7.19
N ASP A 671 1.83 13.15 -8.43
CA ASP A 671 1.76 11.73 -8.74
C ASP A 671 3.14 11.06 -8.53
N THR A 672 3.17 10.02 -7.69
CA THR A 672 4.38 9.32 -7.25
C THR A 672 5.16 8.65 -8.38
N HIS A 673 4.55 8.44 -9.56
CA HIS A 673 5.28 7.90 -10.72
C HIS A 673 6.34 8.89 -11.24
N GLY A 674 6.20 10.20 -10.95
CA GLY A 674 7.04 11.26 -11.48
C GLY A 674 7.99 11.91 -10.48
N ILE A 675 7.64 11.96 -9.19
CA ILE A 675 8.41 12.71 -8.18
C ILE A 675 9.88 12.26 -8.15
N GLY A 676 10.10 10.95 -7.95
CA GLY A 676 11.46 10.41 -7.85
C GLY A 676 12.25 10.56 -9.14
N ILE A 677 11.64 10.28 -10.29
CA ILE A 677 12.34 10.29 -11.57
C ILE A 677 12.70 11.69 -12.04
N ILE A 678 11.87 12.70 -11.71
CA ILE A 678 12.23 14.12 -11.91
C ILE A 678 13.41 14.49 -11.03
N LEU A 679 13.42 14.11 -9.75
CA LEU A 679 14.58 14.33 -8.87
C LEU A 679 15.85 13.67 -9.43
N LEU A 680 15.76 12.44 -9.92
CA LEU A 680 16.86 11.75 -10.60
C LEU A 680 17.38 12.54 -11.80
N ALA A 681 16.48 13.04 -12.67
CA ALA A 681 16.88 13.85 -13.82
C ALA A 681 17.62 15.13 -13.42
N LEU A 682 17.14 15.83 -12.39
CA LEU A 682 17.81 17.02 -11.85
C LEU A 682 19.18 16.66 -11.26
N GLY A 683 19.29 15.54 -10.55
CA GLY A 683 20.56 15.06 -9.97
C GLY A 683 21.59 14.65 -11.00
N GLU A 684 21.19 13.90 -12.02
CA GLU A 684 22.10 13.51 -13.10
C GLU A 684 22.53 14.72 -13.94
N TYR A 685 21.66 15.73 -14.10
CA TYR A 685 22.03 17.00 -14.73
C TYR A 685 23.15 17.71 -13.95
N GLU A 686 22.99 17.87 -12.63
CA GLU A 686 23.98 18.53 -11.76
C GLU A 686 25.31 17.79 -11.67
N ARG A 687 25.32 16.48 -11.89
CA ARG A 687 26.56 15.68 -11.94
C ARG A 687 27.28 15.78 -13.27
N LEU A 688 26.56 16.12 -14.34
CA LEU A 688 27.09 16.14 -15.70
C LEU A 688 27.65 17.51 -16.09
N PHE A 689 26.99 18.60 -15.68
CA PHE A 689 27.31 19.99 -16.05
C PHE A 689 27.80 20.81 -14.88
#